data_AF-A0A931VB46-F1
#
_entry.id   AF-A0A931VB46-F1
#
_cell.length_a   1.000
_cell.length_b   1.000
_cell.length_c   1.000
_cell.angle_alpha   90.00
_cell.angle_beta   90.00
_cell.angle_gamma   90.00
#
_symmetry.space_group_name_H-M   'P 1'
#
loop_
_entity.id
_entity.type
_entity.pdbx_description
1 polymer ?
#
loop_
_entity_poly.entity_id
_entity_poly.type
_entity_poly.pdbx_seq_one_letter_code
_entity_poly.pdbx_strand_id
1 'polypeptide(L)'
;MHKNRKRKPLRNKSEGAINLLFWLAAAFFVLAALPARATTYNWKASTTGDWSVAANWVEGFVPTNGDDAVITNSGVSVILSSASSNLSSLTLSRTLTFTNWDTYLLATNVSILSNGLMTCVGLFTNNAMSNRVYIICTNITIAAGGSISVDSRGYAGGYNAAGNGPGAGAQYCAASHGGRGGMYQASSPGAIYGLTNAPAFPGSGGGGWVSTTGGAGGGAIRIQANGTVTVDGTISADGQGTTEVATGAGSGGSIFITMRLLAGNGVMRARGGRASSGGAGAGCGGGGRIAVIYDTATQSTSAVPGIVFSVAGNYGGVTAGDSDAGTLFFSDNSFLQETFVHSGEWWVDGFTNWAPNNLFVSNGWLRIGGGGFTLSVTNAITVQGNNSSLYKLELSNAVVSCASMYVTSAVFRLGQVVTSVAALSCGGDIVLTNGARMHVYAAATNQSQPEYGALINVAGTLAIAPNAWLYSYSHETNGGSVWFQVNKLLVSAGGGISANSSGFMGRSNLKGLGPGGGQLYAGGGYGGTGGNYGVSGGGPTYGLSNAPVDPGSAGGGWSGGGGTPGGNGGGLIRVNANDTITVDGSLLANGDSTTAAATGAGSGGGIYLVTRIFSGNGGAINANAGSASSTGGGGGGGRIAIWRMYHSFTGTVSAALGTSGGVPGSTGSPGTAGTIFWGQIPVPGTIMTFK
;
A
#
# COMPACT_ATOMS: atom_id res chain seq x y z
N MET A 1 -25.15 41.43 -30.04
CA MET A 1 -23.92 42.08 -29.53
C MET A 1 -23.57 41.47 -28.16
N HIS A 2 -22.27 41.33 -27.87
CA HIS A 2 -21.64 40.91 -26.59
C HIS A 2 -21.37 39.41 -26.30
N LYS A 3 -20.17 38.99 -26.76
CA LYS A 3 -19.08 38.28 -26.07
C LYS A 3 -19.44 37.27 -24.94
N ASN A 4 -19.28 35.98 -25.25
CA ASN A 4 -18.97 34.94 -24.26
C ASN A 4 -17.50 34.48 -24.40
N ARG A 5 -16.65 34.89 -23.45
CA ARG A 5 -15.28 34.41 -23.28
C ARG A 5 -15.32 32.99 -22.69
N LYS A 6 -15.13 31.96 -23.52
CA LYS A 6 -14.71 30.63 -23.04
C LYS A 6 -13.20 30.66 -22.80
N ARG A 7 -12.78 30.55 -21.53
CA ARG A 7 -11.38 30.27 -21.16
C ARG A 7 -11.04 28.85 -21.66
N LYS A 8 -10.11 28.75 -22.60
CA LYS A 8 -9.43 27.49 -22.97
C LYS A 8 -8.43 27.13 -21.86
N PRO A 9 -8.25 25.85 -21.49
CA PRO A 9 -7.12 25.45 -20.68
C PRO A 9 -5.84 25.56 -21.52
N LEU A 10 -4.85 26.26 -20.99
CA LEU A 10 -3.49 26.35 -21.54
C LEU A 10 -2.87 24.95 -21.49
N ARG A 11 -2.83 24.30 -22.64
CA ARG A 11 -2.05 23.09 -22.86
C ARG A 11 -0.61 23.54 -23.05
N ASN A 12 0.21 23.46 -22.01
CA ASN A 12 1.66 23.69 -22.11
C ASN A 12 2.22 22.68 -23.12
N LYS A 13 2.54 23.17 -24.32
CA LYS A 13 3.30 22.45 -25.33
C LYS A 13 4.78 22.68 -25.05
N SER A 14 5.41 21.80 -24.27
CA SER A 14 6.87 21.61 -24.29
C SER A 14 7.35 20.29 -23.68
N GLU A 15 6.57 19.21 -23.71
CA GLU A 15 6.96 17.91 -23.13
C GLU A 15 6.79 16.76 -24.14
N GLY A 16 7.37 16.92 -25.33
CA GLY A 16 7.24 15.92 -26.39
C GLY A 16 8.39 15.95 -27.37
N ALA A 17 9.62 15.81 -26.88
CA ALA A 17 10.80 15.32 -27.61
C ALA A 17 12.06 15.41 -26.74
N ILE A 18 12.15 14.60 -25.67
CA ILE A 18 13.45 14.29 -25.03
C ILE A 18 13.42 12.80 -24.66
N ASN A 19 13.48 11.95 -25.67
CA ASN A 19 13.81 10.53 -25.51
C ASN A 19 15.26 10.33 -25.95
N LEU A 20 16.00 9.58 -25.14
CA LEU A 20 17.34 9.02 -25.43
C LEU A 20 18.43 10.06 -25.76
N LEU A 21 18.97 10.79 -24.77
CA LEU A 21 20.40 11.21 -24.75
C LEU A 21 20.80 11.98 -23.47
N PHE A 22 20.61 11.45 -22.25
CA PHE A 22 21.23 12.06 -21.04
C PHE A 22 21.45 11.02 -19.93
N TRP A 23 22.32 10.05 -20.17
CA TRP A 23 22.90 9.22 -19.09
C TRP A 23 24.38 8.97 -19.38
N LEU A 24 25.19 10.03 -19.27
CA LEU A 24 26.65 10.02 -19.07
C LEU A 24 27.18 11.46 -19.14
N ALA A 25 26.75 12.33 -18.22
CA ALA A 25 27.34 13.67 -18.09
C ALA A 25 27.26 14.19 -16.65
N ALA A 26 27.76 13.38 -15.71
CA ALA A 26 28.51 13.93 -14.60
C ALA A 26 29.90 13.27 -14.67
N ALA A 27 30.65 13.61 -15.72
CA ALA A 27 32.07 13.32 -15.79
C ALA A 27 32.78 14.18 -14.74
N PHE A 28 32.70 13.78 -13.47
CA PHE A 28 33.72 14.14 -12.51
C PHE A 28 34.89 13.21 -12.77
N PHE A 29 35.92 13.74 -13.44
CA PHE A 29 37.26 13.21 -13.30
C PHE A 29 37.62 13.34 -11.82
N VAL A 30 37.44 12.25 -11.06
CA VAL A 30 38.43 11.96 -10.01
C VAL A 30 39.69 11.71 -10.80
N LEU A 31 40.46 12.78 -11.03
CA LEU A 31 41.78 12.68 -11.63
C LEU A 31 42.50 11.62 -10.81
N ALA A 32 42.93 10.53 -11.45
CA ALA A 32 43.76 9.52 -10.81
C ALA A 32 44.99 10.27 -10.27
N ALA A 33 44.96 10.62 -8.98
CA ALA A 33 46.09 11.20 -8.32
C ALA A 33 47.19 10.13 -8.38
N LEU A 34 48.27 10.43 -9.09
CA LEU A 34 49.53 9.73 -8.94
C LEU A 34 49.78 9.56 -7.43
N PRO A 35 50.32 8.42 -6.96
CA PRO A 35 50.46 8.15 -5.53
C PRO A 35 51.49 9.12 -4.93
N ALA A 36 51.05 10.32 -4.58
CA ALA A 36 51.65 11.11 -3.53
C ALA A 36 51.46 10.29 -2.26
N ARG A 37 52.55 10.05 -1.52
CA ARG A 37 52.52 9.35 -0.23
C ARG A 37 51.34 9.86 0.61
N ALA A 38 50.33 9.03 0.82
CA ALA A 38 49.23 9.34 1.72
C ALA A 38 49.80 9.45 3.13
N THR A 39 49.73 10.65 3.73
CA THR A 39 50.08 10.81 5.14
C THR A 39 48.85 10.45 5.95
N THR A 40 49.02 9.64 6.99
CA THR A 40 47.92 9.26 7.87
C THR A 40 47.78 10.26 9.01
N TYR A 41 46.58 10.81 9.15
CA TYR A 41 46.21 11.74 10.20
C TYR A 41 45.20 11.10 11.15
N ASN A 42 45.51 11.13 12.43
CA ASN A 42 44.68 10.51 13.46
C ASN A 42 43.92 11.58 14.23
N TRP A 43 42.64 11.35 14.48
CA TRP A 43 41.88 12.21 15.38
C TRP A 43 42.36 12.05 16.83
N LYS A 44 42.50 13.13 17.60
CA LYS A 44 42.95 13.04 19.01
C LYS A 44 41.96 12.28 19.88
N ALA A 45 42.49 11.43 20.77
CA ALA A 45 41.69 10.69 21.73
C ALA A 45 40.87 11.64 22.63
N SER A 46 39.65 11.23 22.99
CA SER A 46 38.73 11.96 23.87
C SER A 46 38.40 13.40 23.46
N THR A 47 38.72 13.80 22.22
CA THR A 47 38.44 15.14 21.69
C THR A 47 37.19 15.07 20.83
N THR A 48 36.16 15.86 21.16
CA THR A 48 35.01 16.09 20.27
C THR A 48 35.14 17.46 19.63
N GLY A 49 34.90 17.58 18.34
CA GLY A 49 35.05 18.88 17.68
C GLY A 49 34.92 18.85 16.17
N ASP A 50 35.17 20.00 15.57
CA ASP A 50 35.05 20.22 14.13
C ASP A 50 36.27 19.68 13.37
N TRP A 51 36.01 18.95 12.28
CA TRP A 51 36.99 18.38 11.35
C TRP A 51 38.03 19.40 10.89
N SER A 52 37.58 20.64 10.66
CA SER A 52 38.39 21.74 10.10
C SER A 52 39.37 22.36 11.12
N VAL A 53 39.31 21.97 12.39
CA VAL A 53 40.19 22.51 13.43
C VAL A 53 41.44 21.62 13.52
N ALA A 54 42.57 22.14 13.03
CA ALA A 54 43.86 21.44 13.01
C ALA A 54 44.30 20.91 14.39
N ALA A 55 43.97 21.63 15.47
CA ALA A 55 44.29 21.23 16.83
C ALA A 55 43.57 19.95 17.29
N ASN A 56 42.51 19.50 16.61
CA ASN A 56 41.80 18.25 16.91
C ASN A 56 42.50 17.01 16.33
N TRP A 57 43.44 17.19 15.40
CA TRP A 57 44.24 16.12 14.80
C TRP A 57 45.55 15.96 15.57
N VAL A 58 46.01 14.72 15.73
CA VAL A 58 47.22 14.37 16.50
C VAL A 58 48.44 15.11 15.94
N GLU A 59 48.54 15.16 14.62
CA GLU A 59 49.63 15.74 13.88
C GLU A 59 49.53 17.27 13.80
N GLY A 60 48.43 17.87 14.28
CA GLY A 60 48.22 19.31 14.28
C GLY A 60 47.89 19.90 12.92
N PHE A 61 47.47 19.08 11.95
CA PHE A 61 47.03 19.49 10.62
C PHE A 61 45.74 18.77 10.23
N VAL A 62 44.91 19.46 9.44
CA VAL A 62 43.70 18.87 8.85
C VAL A 62 44.12 18.03 7.63
N PRO A 63 43.61 16.81 7.45
CA PRO A 63 43.90 15.99 6.26
C PRO A 63 43.55 16.73 4.97
N THR A 64 44.44 16.65 3.97
CA THR A 64 44.31 17.32 2.67
C THR A 64 44.21 16.32 1.51
N ASN A 65 44.36 16.78 0.27
CA ASN A 65 44.21 15.93 -0.92
C ASN A 65 45.25 14.79 -0.91
N GLY A 66 44.76 13.55 -1.00
CA GLY A 66 45.59 12.34 -1.02
C GLY A 66 45.93 11.77 0.36
N ASP A 67 45.55 12.43 1.46
CA ASP A 67 45.84 11.95 2.81
C ASP A 67 44.84 10.88 3.29
N ASP A 68 45.24 10.13 4.32
CA ASP A 68 44.36 9.20 5.03
C ASP A 68 43.87 9.83 6.34
N ALA A 69 42.58 9.73 6.62
CA ALA A 69 41.97 10.19 7.87
C ALA A 69 41.51 9.00 8.72
N VAL A 70 41.86 8.98 10.01
CA VAL A 70 41.53 7.89 10.94
C VAL A 70 40.81 8.42 12.18
N ILE A 71 39.57 7.98 12.38
CA ILE A 71 38.70 8.37 13.51
C ILE A 71 38.23 7.11 14.24
N THR A 72 39.13 6.54 15.05
CA THR A 72 38.89 5.25 15.74
C THR A 72 38.98 5.33 17.26
N ASN A 73 39.59 6.40 17.80
CA ASN A 73 39.78 6.59 19.23
C ASN A 73 38.46 6.65 20.01
N SER A 74 38.38 5.94 21.15
CA SER A 74 37.18 5.88 21.98
C SER A 74 36.75 7.26 22.49
N GLY A 75 35.44 7.47 22.65
CA GLY A 75 34.88 8.73 23.17
C GLY A 75 34.88 9.90 22.20
N VAL A 76 35.32 9.69 20.94
CA VAL A 76 35.37 10.72 19.90
C VAL A 76 34.02 10.89 19.20
N SER A 77 33.66 12.13 18.93
CA SER A 77 32.59 12.53 18.01
C SER A 77 33.08 13.72 17.17
N VAL A 78 33.08 13.56 15.86
CA VAL A 78 33.60 14.54 14.90
C VAL A 78 32.46 15.23 14.19
N ILE A 79 32.58 16.55 13.99
CA ILE A 79 31.64 17.36 13.22
C ILE A 79 32.27 17.69 11.87
N LEU A 80 31.58 17.37 10.78
CA LEU A 80 31.92 17.82 9.44
C LEU A 80 31.00 18.98 9.08
N SER A 81 31.51 20.21 9.23
CA SER A 81 30.75 21.45 8.97
C SER A 81 30.91 21.98 7.55
N SER A 82 31.95 21.56 6.84
CA SER A 82 32.24 21.90 5.45
C SER A 82 32.76 20.68 4.68
N ALA A 83 32.79 20.75 3.36
CA ALA A 83 33.24 19.63 2.53
C ALA A 83 34.71 19.26 2.83
N SER A 84 35.02 17.97 2.87
CA SER A 84 36.40 17.50 3.03
C SER A 84 37.22 17.70 1.76
N SER A 85 38.54 17.70 1.90
CA SER A 85 39.47 17.49 0.76
C SER A 85 39.27 16.10 0.13
N ASN A 86 39.88 15.87 -1.04
CA ASN A 86 39.84 14.58 -1.73
C ASN A 86 40.80 13.58 -1.08
N LEU A 87 40.33 12.84 -0.08
CA LEU A 87 41.16 11.94 0.72
C LEU A 87 41.53 10.67 -0.07
N SER A 88 42.69 10.07 0.26
CA SER A 88 42.98 8.68 -0.11
C SER A 88 42.02 7.74 0.61
N SER A 89 41.88 7.89 1.93
CA SER A 89 40.92 7.09 2.68
C SER A 89 40.35 7.77 3.93
N LEU A 90 39.20 7.27 4.38
CA LEU A 90 38.66 7.49 5.71
C LEU A 90 38.43 6.14 6.40
N THR A 91 38.99 5.95 7.59
CA THR A 91 38.67 4.84 8.50
C THR A 91 37.93 5.35 9.73
N LEU A 92 36.71 4.86 9.95
CA LEU A 92 35.80 5.34 10.99
C LEU A 92 35.31 4.19 11.87
N SER A 93 35.52 4.27 13.19
CA SER A 93 34.89 3.38 14.19
C SER A 93 34.17 4.16 15.30
N ARG A 94 33.88 5.43 15.02
CA ARG A 94 33.27 6.43 15.92
C ARG A 94 32.25 7.28 15.16
N THR A 95 31.74 8.34 15.80
CA THR A 95 30.71 9.20 15.21
C THR A 95 31.31 10.30 14.34
N LEU A 96 30.81 10.43 13.11
CA LEU A 96 31.02 11.57 12.21
C LEU A 96 29.66 12.22 11.87
N THR A 97 29.51 13.50 12.18
CA THR A 97 28.24 14.25 12.10
C THR A 97 28.30 15.36 11.07
N PHE A 98 27.47 15.30 10.03
CA PHE A 98 27.33 16.31 8.99
C PHE A 98 26.38 17.43 9.45
N THR A 99 26.73 18.70 9.26
CA THR A 99 25.91 19.82 9.79
C THR A 99 25.08 20.58 8.78
N ASN A 100 25.29 20.40 7.47
CA ASN A 100 24.60 21.20 6.44
C ASN A 100 24.19 20.32 5.24
N TRP A 101 23.37 20.88 4.34
CA TRP A 101 22.84 20.16 3.17
C TRP A 101 23.91 19.89 2.11
N ASP A 102 24.78 20.85 1.87
CA ASP A 102 25.80 20.76 0.81
C ASP A 102 27.15 20.24 1.30
N THR A 103 27.29 19.95 2.59
CA THR A 103 28.51 19.33 3.15
C THR A 103 28.64 17.89 2.67
N TYR A 104 29.80 17.54 2.10
CA TYR A 104 30.11 16.19 1.65
C TYR A 104 31.47 15.69 2.13
N LEU A 105 31.57 14.38 2.31
CA LEU A 105 32.84 13.67 2.44
C LEU A 105 33.29 13.22 1.06
N LEU A 106 34.53 13.53 0.69
CA LEU A 106 35.17 13.12 -0.55
C LEU A 106 36.40 12.24 -0.25
N ALA A 107 36.39 10.98 -0.69
CA ALA A 107 37.51 10.05 -0.44
C ALA A 107 37.59 8.95 -1.49
N THR A 108 38.76 8.38 -1.76
CA THR A 108 38.85 7.18 -2.61
C THR A 108 38.22 5.99 -1.90
N ASN A 109 38.64 5.67 -0.67
CA ASN A 109 38.09 4.55 0.09
C ASN A 109 37.49 5.01 1.43
N VAL A 110 36.27 4.59 1.73
CA VAL A 110 35.61 4.84 3.03
C VAL A 110 35.35 3.52 3.73
N SER A 111 35.86 3.36 4.95
CA SER A 111 35.64 2.17 5.79
C SER A 111 34.93 2.56 7.09
N ILE A 112 33.66 2.18 7.21
CA ILE A 112 32.88 2.31 8.45
C ILE A 112 32.94 0.96 9.16
N LEU A 113 33.83 0.88 10.15
CA LEU A 113 34.05 -0.30 10.97
C LEU A 113 32.95 -0.47 12.01
N SER A 114 33.01 -1.55 12.79
CA SER A 114 32.13 -1.76 13.95
C SER A 114 32.17 -0.55 14.90
N ASN A 115 30.99 -0.11 15.37
CA ASN A 115 30.77 1.11 16.16
C ASN A 115 30.97 2.44 15.39
N GLY A 116 31.33 2.40 14.11
CA GLY A 116 31.32 3.57 13.24
C GLY A 116 29.89 4.04 12.98
N LEU A 117 29.65 5.35 13.11
CA LEU A 117 28.37 5.99 12.82
C LEU A 117 28.61 7.25 11.98
N MET A 118 28.13 7.28 10.75
CA MET A 118 27.91 8.54 10.04
C MET A 118 26.47 9.00 10.21
N THR A 119 26.28 10.27 10.55
CA THR A 119 24.98 10.88 10.81
C THR A 119 24.96 12.35 10.41
N CYS A 120 23.80 13.00 10.42
CA CYS A 120 23.70 14.46 10.38
C CYS A 120 23.25 15.03 11.74
N VAL A 121 23.35 16.36 11.90
CA VAL A 121 22.74 17.08 13.03
C VAL A 121 21.22 17.02 12.97
N GLY A 122 20.57 17.42 14.07
CA GLY A 122 19.16 17.13 14.38
C GLY A 122 18.11 17.54 13.34
N LEU A 123 16.88 17.14 13.65
CA LEU A 123 15.66 17.35 12.87
C LEU A 123 15.37 18.82 12.50
N PHE A 124 14.74 19.04 11.34
CA PHE A 124 14.39 20.38 10.84
C PHE A 124 13.18 20.92 11.60
N THR A 125 13.38 21.97 12.38
CA THR A 125 12.29 22.64 13.11
C THR A 125 11.50 23.63 12.24
N ASN A 126 11.86 23.74 10.96
CA ASN A 126 11.20 24.56 9.95
C ASN A 126 10.85 23.71 8.71
N ASN A 127 10.37 24.36 7.65
CA ASN A 127 10.01 23.69 6.40
C ASN A 127 11.16 23.61 5.37
N ALA A 128 12.38 24.02 5.73
CA ALA A 128 13.54 24.00 4.86
C ALA A 128 14.45 22.78 5.17
N MET A 129 14.96 22.15 4.12
CA MET A 129 15.99 21.11 4.27
C MET A 129 17.26 21.75 4.81
N SER A 130 17.84 21.21 5.89
CA SER A 130 19.04 21.79 6.50
C SER A 130 20.26 20.87 6.44
N ASN A 131 20.10 19.56 6.66
CA ASN A 131 21.21 18.64 6.91
C ASN A 131 20.97 17.29 6.24
N ARG A 132 22.04 16.67 5.72
CA ARG A 132 22.02 15.29 5.20
C ARG A 132 23.40 14.64 5.36
N VAL A 133 23.47 13.33 5.15
CA VAL A 133 24.76 12.66 4.91
C VAL A 133 24.99 12.60 3.40
N TYR A 134 26.10 13.18 2.92
CA TYR A 134 26.50 13.12 1.52
C TYR A 134 27.93 12.63 1.39
N ILE A 135 28.13 11.50 0.71
CA ILE A 135 29.43 10.86 0.51
C ILE A 135 29.68 10.74 -0.99
N ILE A 136 30.86 11.17 -1.43
CA ILE A 136 31.39 10.97 -2.78
C ILE A 136 32.65 10.13 -2.64
N CYS A 137 32.68 8.95 -3.25
CA CYS A 137 33.84 8.07 -3.12
C CYS A 137 34.11 7.17 -4.33
N THR A 138 35.22 6.43 -4.29
CA THR A 138 35.39 5.29 -5.20
C THR A 138 34.74 4.04 -4.61
N ASN A 139 35.17 3.64 -3.42
CA ASN A 139 34.61 2.50 -2.70
C ASN A 139 34.17 2.89 -1.29
N ILE A 140 33.10 2.27 -0.82
CA ILE A 140 32.69 2.35 0.58
C ILE A 140 32.35 0.96 1.11
N THR A 141 32.87 0.64 2.29
CA THR A 141 32.53 -0.56 3.05
C THR A 141 31.91 -0.16 4.38
N ILE A 142 30.68 -0.59 4.62
CA ILE A 142 30.02 -0.53 5.92
C ILE A 142 30.06 -1.94 6.51
N ALA A 143 31.02 -2.19 7.39
CA ALA A 143 31.21 -3.49 8.02
C ALA A 143 30.07 -3.83 8.99
N ALA A 144 29.96 -5.09 9.39
CA ALA A 144 29.03 -5.51 10.44
C ALA A 144 29.23 -4.69 11.73
N GLY A 145 28.14 -4.16 12.28
CA GLY A 145 28.15 -3.24 13.43
C GLY A 145 28.53 -1.78 13.10
N GLY A 146 28.90 -1.47 11.85
CA GLY A 146 29.03 -0.11 11.34
C GLY A 146 27.71 0.41 10.77
N SER A 147 27.52 1.74 10.76
CA SER A 147 26.27 2.34 10.29
C SER A 147 26.39 3.72 9.66
N ILE A 148 25.49 3.98 8.71
CA ILE A 148 25.08 5.33 8.32
C ILE A 148 23.63 5.48 8.76
N SER A 149 23.34 6.36 9.72
CA SER A 149 21.99 6.51 10.25
C SER A 149 21.58 7.96 10.32
N VAL A 150 20.41 8.25 9.75
CA VAL A 150 19.70 9.52 9.86
C VAL A 150 18.26 9.31 10.35
N ASP A 151 18.05 8.25 11.15
CA ASP A 151 16.76 7.94 11.77
C ASP A 151 16.26 9.14 12.58
N SER A 152 15.01 9.55 12.34
CA SER A 152 14.38 10.71 12.99
C SER A 152 15.12 12.05 12.83
N ARG A 153 15.93 12.21 11.77
CA ARG A 153 16.69 13.45 11.45
C ARG A 153 16.14 14.21 10.24
N GLY A 154 14.88 13.96 9.89
CA GLY A 154 14.13 14.67 8.87
C GLY A 154 13.39 15.89 9.43
N TYR A 155 12.22 16.20 8.87
CA TYR A 155 11.38 17.30 9.39
C TYR A 155 10.79 16.96 10.76
N ALA A 156 10.73 17.97 11.64
CA ALA A 156 10.19 17.84 12.99
C ALA A 156 8.69 17.56 12.99
N GLY A 157 8.25 16.76 13.96
CA GLY A 157 6.83 16.66 14.29
C GLY A 157 6.30 17.96 14.90
N GLY A 158 4.98 18.14 14.85
CA GLY A 158 4.30 19.33 15.37
C GLY A 158 3.97 19.17 16.85
N TYR A 159 4.25 20.20 17.65
CA TYR A 159 3.75 20.30 19.02
C TYR A 159 2.41 21.04 19.01
N ASN A 160 1.32 20.37 19.39
CA ASN A 160 -0.04 20.92 19.28
C ASN A 160 -0.36 21.51 17.88
N ALA A 161 0.27 20.98 16.85
CA ALA A 161 0.25 21.53 15.50
C ALA A 161 0.43 20.42 14.47
N ALA A 162 0.22 20.77 13.19
CA ALA A 162 0.68 19.94 12.09
C ALA A 162 2.21 19.77 12.16
N GLY A 163 2.71 18.65 11.65
CA GLY A 163 4.14 18.45 11.49
C GLY A 163 4.75 19.38 10.44
N ASN A 164 6.06 19.28 10.27
CA ASN A 164 6.79 20.04 9.26
C ASN A 164 7.07 19.18 8.01
N GLY A 165 7.30 19.86 6.89
CA GLY A 165 7.68 19.25 5.62
C GLY A 165 6.53 19.06 4.61
N PRO A 166 6.84 18.72 3.35
CA PRO A 166 5.86 18.69 2.25
C PRO A 166 4.72 17.67 2.41
N GLY A 167 4.97 16.59 3.14
CA GLY A 167 4.00 15.54 3.45
C GLY A 167 3.62 15.52 4.93
N ALA A 168 3.72 16.67 5.61
CA ALA A 168 3.39 16.82 7.02
C ALA A 168 2.03 16.21 7.36
N GLY A 169 1.97 15.53 8.50
CA GLY A 169 0.69 15.14 9.09
C GLY A 169 -0.04 16.36 9.63
N ALA A 170 -1.32 16.51 9.30
CA ALA A 170 -2.21 17.36 10.09
C ALA A 170 -2.24 16.90 11.56
N GLN A 171 -2.88 17.66 12.44
CA GLN A 171 -3.11 17.20 13.82
C GLN A 171 -3.76 15.80 13.80
N TYR A 172 -3.33 14.91 14.70
CA TYR A 172 -3.70 13.48 14.76
C TYR A 172 -3.23 12.59 13.59
N CYS A 173 -2.72 13.18 12.52
CA CYS A 173 -2.37 12.45 11.30
C CYS A 173 -0.88 12.20 11.22
N ALA A 174 -0.53 11.06 10.65
CA ALA A 174 0.85 10.73 10.35
C ALA A 174 1.36 11.47 9.12
N ALA A 175 2.67 11.48 8.96
CA ALA A 175 3.32 12.04 7.79
C ALA A 175 3.43 11.05 6.63
N SER A 176 3.59 11.59 5.42
CA SER A 176 3.84 10.88 4.16
C SER A 176 5.17 11.31 3.54
N HIS A 177 5.81 10.45 2.73
CA HIS A 177 6.93 10.86 1.88
C HIS A 177 7.08 9.97 0.63
N GLY A 178 7.28 8.66 0.80
CA GLY A 178 7.22 7.66 -0.29
C GLY A 178 5.92 6.86 -0.28
N GLY A 179 5.45 6.50 0.90
CA GLY A 179 4.13 5.95 1.16
C GLY A 179 3.24 6.96 1.88
N ARG A 180 1.92 6.74 1.81
CA ARG A 180 0.92 7.56 2.51
C ARG A 180 0.92 7.24 4.01
N GLY A 181 0.92 8.26 4.85
CA GLY A 181 0.73 8.12 6.29
C GLY A 181 -0.66 7.59 6.67
N GLY A 182 -0.81 7.11 7.90
CA GLY A 182 -2.06 6.71 8.48
C GLY A 182 -2.96 7.91 8.78
N MET A 183 -4.22 7.78 8.42
CA MET A 183 -5.28 8.76 8.69
C MET A 183 -5.98 8.48 10.01
N TYR A 184 -6.46 9.53 10.68
CA TYR A 184 -7.40 9.41 11.79
C TYR A 184 -8.59 10.37 11.52
N GLN A 185 -9.81 9.83 11.52
CA GLN A 185 -11.05 10.52 11.08
C GLN A 185 -10.97 11.07 9.65
N ALA A 186 -11.73 12.13 9.31
CA ALA A 186 -11.79 12.72 7.97
C ALA A 186 -10.55 13.56 7.59
N SER A 187 -9.54 13.62 8.47
CA SER A 187 -8.30 14.36 8.28
C SER A 187 -7.31 13.55 7.44
N SER A 188 -6.85 14.10 6.31
CA SER A 188 -5.91 13.39 5.44
C SER A 188 -4.46 13.62 5.90
N PRO A 189 -3.60 12.59 5.87
CA PRO A 189 -2.15 12.79 5.89
C PRO A 189 -1.72 13.64 4.68
N GLY A 190 -0.56 14.28 4.78
CA GLY A 190 0.03 15.04 3.68
C GLY A 190 0.28 14.18 2.44
N ALA A 191 0.50 14.83 1.30
CA ALA A 191 0.77 14.14 0.03
C ALA A 191 2.12 13.41 0.06
N ILE A 192 2.24 12.35 -0.76
CA ILE A 192 3.51 11.71 -1.10
C ILE A 192 4.31 12.70 -1.98
N TYR A 193 5.63 12.77 -1.84
CA TYR A 193 6.48 13.73 -2.57
C TYR A 193 7.88 13.18 -2.88
N GLY A 194 8.67 13.92 -3.66
CA GLY A 194 10.01 13.51 -4.10
C GLY A 194 9.98 12.54 -5.28
N LEU A 195 11.14 12.39 -5.93
CA LEU A 195 11.32 11.46 -7.05
C LEU A 195 11.57 10.03 -6.55
N THR A 196 11.05 9.03 -7.28
CA THR A 196 11.29 7.61 -7.01
C THR A 196 12.73 7.19 -7.29
N ASN A 197 13.28 7.66 -8.43
CA ASN A 197 14.59 7.27 -8.95
C ASN A 197 15.74 8.18 -8.49
N ALA A 198 15.45 9.36 -7.94
CA ALA A 198 16.44 10.27 -7.37
C ALA A 198 15.90 10.92 -6.07
N PRO A 199 15.63 10.13 -5.03
CA PRO A 199 15.03 10.62 -3.80
C PRO A 199 16.02 11.50 -3.03
N ALA A 200 15.80 12.81 -3.06
CA ALA A 200 16.68 13.79 -2.41
C ALA A 200 16.11 14.33 -1.09
N PHE A 201 14.79 14.28 -0.92
CA PHE A 201 14.13 14.96 0.20
C PHE A 201 14.13 14.10 1.46
N PRO A 202 14.20 14.71 2.65
CA PRO A 202 13.99 14.00 3.90
C PRO A 202 12.50 13.74 4.15
N GLY A 203 12.19 12.84 5.08
CA GLY A 203 10.84 12.50 5.51
C GLY A 203 10.19 13.62 6.35
N SER A 204 8.88 13.76 6.22
CA SER A 204 8.03 14.72 6.94
C SER A 204 7.70 14.26 8.37
N GLY A 205 7.40 15.23 9.24
CA GLY A 205 6.98 15.00 10.63
C GLY A 205 5.47 14.84 10.79
N GLY A 206 5.04 14.03 11.76
CA GLY A 206 3.62 13.86 12.11
C GLY A 206 3.07 15.00 12.97
N GLY A 207 1.74 15.13 13.02
CA GLY A 207 1.09 16.15 13.85
C GLY A 207 0.88 15.71 15.30
N GLY A 208 0.90 16.65 16.24
CA GLY A 208 0.63 16.42 17.67
C GLY A 208 -0.58 17.21 18.16
N TRP A 209 -1.26 16.72 19.21
CA TRP A 209 -2.42 17.35 19.84
C TRP A 209 -2.55 16.97 21.33
N VAL A 210 -3.10 17.85 22.17
CA VAL A 210 -3.18 17.72 23.66
C VAL A 210 -1.81 17.70 24.34
N SER A 211 -0.99 18.73 24.07
CA SER A 211 0.35 18.88 24.67
C SER A 211 1.31 17.74 24.33
N THR A 212 1.14 17.15 23.15
CA THR A 212 1.99 16.09 22.60
C THR A 212 2.76 16.58 21.36
N THR A 213 3.87 15.90 21.06
CA THR A 213 4.66 16.16 19.86
C THR A 213 4.58 14.97 18.91
N GLY A 214 4.26 15.22 17.64
CA GLY A 214 4.30 14.17 16.62
C GLY A 214 5.72 13.64 16.37
N GLY A 215 5.83 12.48 15.74
CA GLY A 215 7.13 11.89 15.41
C GLY A 215 7.85 12.66 14.29
N ALA A 216 9.16 12.85 14.40
CA ALA A 216 9.98 13.42 13.34
C ALA A 216 10.18 12.44 12.17
N GLY A 217 10.28 12.95 10.95
CA GLY A 217 10.59 12.13 9.77
C GLY A 217 12.04 11.64 9.75
N GLY A 218 12.35 10.66 8.91
CA GLY A 218 13.72 10.21 8.64
C GLY A 218 14.52 11.21 7.81
N GLY A 219 15.84 11.26 7.95
CA GLY A 219 16.71 12.17 7.20
C GLY A 219 16.97 11.74 5.75
N ALA A 220 17.98 12.34 5.12
CA ALA A 220 18.40 12.00 3.76
C ALA A 220 19.86 11.51 3.73
N ILE A 221 20.11 10.45 2.95
CA ILE A 221 21.44 9.88 2.69
C ILE A 221 21.68 9.88 1.18
N ARG A 222 22.82 10.44 0.75
CA ARG A 222 23.30 10.41 -0.64
C ARG A 222 24.68 9.77 -0.68
N ILE A 223 24.87 8.72 -1.47
CA ILE A 223 26.17 8.08 -1.71
C ILE A 223 26.44 8.01 -3.20
N GLN A 224 27.46 8.73 -3.66
CA GLN A 224 27.96 8.68 -5.02
C GLN A 224 29.29 7.92 -5.05
N ALA A 225 29.23 6.62 -5.34
CA ALA A 225 30.39 5.80 -5.57
C ALA A 225 30.64 5.62 -7.08
N ASN A 226 31.89 5.55 -7.52
CA ASN A 226 32.23 5.12 -8.89
C ASN A 226 32.62 3.63 -8.97
N GLY A 227 32.84 2.99 -7.82
CA GLY A 227 33.27 1.60 -7.66
C GLY A 227 32.25 0.80 -6.84
N THR A 228 32.73 0.10 -5.82
CA THR A 228 31.94 -0.86 -5.04
C THR A 228 31.37 -0.23 -3.76
N VAL A 229 30.09 -0.45 -3.52
CA VAL A 229 29.42 -0.19 -2.24
C VAL A 229 29.20 -1.55 -1.57
N THR A 230 29.89 -1.81 -0.46
CA THR A 230 29.72 -3.03 0.35
C THR A 230 28.97 -2.69 1.63
N VAL A 231 27.82 -3.32 1.86
CA VAL A 231 26.99 -3.09 3.06
C VAL A 231 26.77 -4.41 3.79
N ASP A 232 27.54 -4.64 4.85
CA ASP A 232 27.33 -5.71 5.83
C ASP A 232 26.71 -5.17 7.13
N GLY A 233 26.81 -3.86 7.37
CA GLY A 233 26.16 -3.15 8.47
C GLY A 233 24.78 -2.60 8.09
N THR A 234 24.48 -1.38 8.57
CA THR A 234 23.15 -0.75 8.38
C THR A 234 23.24 0.63 7.75
N ILE A 235 22.41 0.88 6.73
CA ILE A 235 22.08 2.22 6.25
C ILE A 235 20.61 2.50 6.61
N SER A 236 20.33 3.55 7.39
CA SER A 236 18.97 3.81 7.87
C SER A 236 18.54 5.28 7.83
N ALA A 237 17.27 5.49 7.46
CA ALA A 237 16.58 6.78 7.45
C ALA A 237 15.12 6.60 7.92
N ASP A 238 14.89 5.85 9.00
CA ASP A 238 13.55 5.57 9.50
C ASP A 238 12.90 6.79 10.17
N GLY A 239 11.58 6.89 10.05
CA GLY A 239 10.77 7.87 10.76
C GLY A 239 10.56 7.49 12.23
N GLN A 240 10.34 8.49 13.07
CA GLN A 240 10.10 8.32 14.50
C GLN A 240 8.67 7.79 14.74
N GLY A 241 8.55 6.71 15.49
CA GLY A 241 7.26 6.26 16.03
C GLY A 241 6.77 7.14 17.18
N THR A 242 5.53 6.92 17.62
CA THR A 242 4.95 7.64 18.77
C THR A 242 4.33 6.68 19.76
N THR A 243 4.48 6.98 21.05
CA THR A 243 3.86 6.23 22.15
C THR A 243 2.67 6.97 22.78
N GLU A 244 2.46 8.23 22.41
CA GLU A 244 1.44 9.10 22.99
C GLU A 244 0.11 9.03 22.21
N VAL A 245 -1.00 9.29 22.91
CA VAL A 245 -2.33 9.42 22.32
C VAL A 245 -2.37 10.66 21.41
N ALA A 246 -3.22 10.66 20.39
CA ALA A 246 -3.45 11.83 19.53
C ALA A 246 -2.21 12.34 18.75
N THR A 247 -1.21 11.48 18.50
CA THR A 247 0.02 11.83 17.76
C THR A 247 0.17 11.04 16.47
N GLY A 248 0.58 11.73 15.41
CA GLY A 248 1.02 11.10 14.17
C GLY A 248 2.50 10.75 14.22
N ALA A 249 2.85 9.56 13.72
CA ALA A 249 4.24 9.17 13.54
C ALA A 249 4.87 9.84 12.30
N GLY A 250 6.20 9.96 12.33
CA GLY A 250 6.99 10.54 11.25
C GLY A 250 7.18 9.56 10.09
N SER A 251 7.31 10.09 8.88
CA SER A 251 7.52 9.29 7.67
C SER A 251 8.98 8.87 7.48
N GLY A 252 9.21 7.82 6.70
CA GLY A 252 10.56 7.42 6.30
C GLY A 252 11.26 8.48 5.42
N GLY A 253 12.59 8.51 5.49
CA GLY A 253 13.44 9.44 4.75
C GLY A 253 13.81 8.99 3.35
N SER A 254 14.96 9.46 2.85
CA SER A 254 15.53 9.08 1.55
C SER A 254 16.89 8.41 1.69
N ILE A 255 17.11 7.36 0.93
CA ILE A 255 18.44 6.78 0.67
C ILE A 255 18.65 6.74 -0.85
N PHE A 256 19.64 7.48 -1.35
CA PHE A 256 19.97 7.53 -2.76
C PHE A 256 21.43 7.18 -3.04
N ILE A 257 21.65 6.01 -3.62
CA ILE A 257 22.98 5.46 -3.90
C ILE A 257 23.15 5.29 -5.40
N THR A 258 24.26 5.80 -5.92
CA THR A 258 24.72 5.54 -7.29
C THR A 258 26.10 4.90 -7.19
N MET A 259 26.30 3.77 -7.86
CA MET A 259 27.54 3.00 -7.78
C MET A 259 27.80 2.22 -9.07
N ARG A 260 28.92 1.51 -9.13
CA ARG A 260 29.17 0.50 -10.18
C ARG A 260 28.73 -0.90 -9.73
N LEU A 261 29.00 -1.28 -8.49
CA LEU A 261 28.68 -2.61 -7.94
C LEU A 261 28.15 -2.51 -6.51
N LEU A 262 27.10 -3.28 -6.19
CA LEU A 262 26.62 -3.48 -4.82
C LEU A 262 26.97 -4.88 -4.31
N ALA A 263 27.49 -4.96 -3.09
CA ALA A 263 27.81 -6.21 -2.39
C ALA A 263 27.45 -6.13 -0.89
N GLY A 264 27.43 -7.29 -0.21
CA GLY A 264 27.24 -7.41 1.23
C GLY A 264 25.94 -8.09 1.66
N ASN A 265 25.74 -8.19 2.97
CA ASN A 265 24.62 -8.92 3.60
C ASN A 265 23.86 -8.11 4.66
N GLY A 266 23.98 -6.78 4.61
CA GLY A 266 23.44 -5.86 5.60
C GLY A 266 22.00 -5.44 5.34
N VAL A 267 21.63 -4.26 5.83
CA VAL A 267 20.27 -3.72 5.74
C VAL A 267 20.27 -2.28 5.23
N MET A 268 19.35 -1.95 4.33
CA MET A 268 19.01 -0.58 3.96
C MET A 268 17.54 -0.30 4.25
N ARG A 269 17.25 0.65 5.14
CA ARG A 269 15.87 0.93 5.58
C ARG A 269 15.51 2.41 5.63
N ALA A 270 14.30 2.74 5.19
CA ALA A 270 13.66 4.04 5.36
C ALA A 270 12.17 3.84 5.65
N ARG A 271 11.86 3.13 6.74
CA ARG A 271 10.49 2.79 7.16
C ARG A 271 9.80 3.98 7.80
N GLY A 272 8.47 3.99 7.73
CA GLY A 272 7.68 4.93 8.52
C GLY A 272 7.69 4.59 10.00
N GLY A 273 7.44 5.58 10.86
CA GLY A 273 7.30 5.37 12.30
C GLY A 273 5.99 4.66 12.65
N ARG A 274 6.02 3.84 13.70
CA ARG A 274 4.82 3.15 14.20
C ARG A 274 4.12 4.00 15.26
N ALA A 275 2.80 4.17 15.15
CA ALA A 275 1.97 4.73 16.21
C ALA A 275 1.58 3.65 17.23
N SER A 276 1.43 4.03 18.50
CA SER A 276 0.94 3.13 19.55
C SER A 276 -0.52 2.74 19.35
N SER A 277 -0.84 1.50 19.71
CA SER A 277 -2.20 0.93 19.63
C SER A 277 -3.10 1.27 20.83
N GLY A 278 -2.63 2.13 21.76
CA GLY A 278 -3.22 2.30 23.09
C GLY A 278 -4.18 3.48 23.27
N GLY A 279 -4.32 4.37 22.27
CA GLY A 279 -5.18 5.55 22.37
C GLY A 279 -5.90 5.88 21.07
N ALA A 280 -7.07 6.50 21.19
CA ALA A 280 -7.79 7.08 20.05
C ALA A 280 -6.95 8.26 19.48
N GLY A 281 -6.73 8.33 18.16
CA GLY A 281 -6.15 9.53 17.54
C GLY A 281 -4.77 9.45 16.92
N ALA A 282 -4.21 8.27 16.66
CA ALA A 282 -2.85 8.15 16.14
C ALA A 282 -2.80 7.60 14.70
N GLY A 283 -1.70 7.82 13.99
CA GLY A 283 -1.49 7.29 12.64
C GLY A 283 -0.05 6.85 12.42
N CYS A 284 0.15 5.74 11.71
CA CYS A 284 1.48 5.27 11.36
C CYS A 284 2.12 6.13 10.26
N GLY A 285 3.42 6.40 10.31
CA GLY A 285 4.12 7.14 9.27
C GLY A 285 4.20 6.32 7.98
N GLY A 286 4.09 6.98 6.83
CA GLY A 286 4.30 6.34 5.53
C GLY A 286 5.77 5.96 5.31
N GLY A 287 6.01 4.91 4.52
CA GLY A 287 7.36 4.51 4.11
C GLY A 287 8.10 5.62 3.35
N GLY A 288 9.43 5.57 3.38
CA GLY A 288 10.33 6.50 2.69
C GLY A 288 10.66 6.05 1.26
N ARG A 289 11.82 6.46 0.76
CA ARG A 289 12.27 6.08 -0.59
C ARG A 289 13.71 5.57 -0.55
N ILE A 290 13.98 4.48 -1.24
CA ILE A 290 15.33 3.98 -1.49
C ILE A 290 15.52 3.86 -3.00
N ALA A 291 16.56 4.47 -3.53
CA ALA A 291 16.99 4.30 -4.92
C ALA A 291 18.43 3.82 -4.97
N VAL A 292 18.66 2.75 -5.71
CA VAL A 292 19.93 2.06 -5.84
C VAL A 292 20.24 1.91 -7.33
N ILE A 293 21.08 2.81 -7.84
CA ILE A 293 21.43 2.86 -9.26
C ILE A 293 22.84 2.31 -9.44
N TYR A 294 22.95 1.19 -10.13
CA TYR A 294 24.20 0.50 -10.42
C TYR A 294 24.39 0.25 -11.92
N ASP A 295 25.61 -0.11 -12.30
CA ASP A 295 25.94 -0.63 -13.63
C ASP A 295 25.44 -2.07 -13.75
N THR A 296 24.39 -2.26 -14.56
CA THR A 296 23.70 -3.55 -14.75
C THR A 296 24.60 -4.61 -15.38
N ALA A 297 25.53 -4.23 -16.26
CA ALA A 297 26.48 -5.15 -16.88
C ALA A 297 27.47 -5.69 -15.86
N THR A 298 27.93 -4.84 -14.94
CA THR A 298 28.82 -5.28 -13.86
C THR A 298 28.07 -6.11 -12.81
N GLN A 299 26.86 -5.66 -12.42
CA GLN A 299 26.08 -6.33 -11.37
C GLN A 299 25.63 -7.74 -11.79
N SER A 300 25.24 -7.95 -13.05
CA SER A 300 24.77 -9.25 -13.57
C SER A 300 25.84 -10.35 -13.59
N THR A 301 27.12 -10.00 -13.49
CA THR A 301 28.24 -10.96 -13.40
C THR A 301 28.68 -11.24 -11.96
N SER A 302 28.05 -10.59 -10.98
CA SER A 302 28.35 -10.72 -9.55
C SER A 302 27.25 -11.50 -8.84
N ALA A 303 27.57 -12.05 -7.66
CA ALA A 303 26.55 -12.64 -6.80
C ALA A 303 25.51 -11.59 -6.39
N VAL A 304 24.24 -12.00 -6.33
CA VAL A 304 23.17 -11.14 -5.82
C VAL A 304 23.45 -10.84 -4.34
N PRO A 305 23.52 -9.56 -3.92
CA PRO A 305 23.80 -9.21 -2.54
C PRO A 305 22.67 -9.67 -1.61
N GLY A 306 23.04 -10.15 -0.42
CA GLY A 306 22.10 -10.54 0.64
C GLY A 306 21.51 -9.36 1.41
N ILE A 307 21.48 -8.15 0.83
CA ILE A 307 21.02 -6.94 1.50
C ILE A 307 19.50 -6.92 1.57
N VAL A 308 18.95 -6.65 2.76
CA VAL A 308 17.51 -6.46 2.93
C VAL A 308 17.13 -4.99 2.79
N PHE A 309 16.29 -4.68 1.79
CA PHE A 309 15.69 -3.36 1.59
C PHE A 309 14.32 -3.25 2.27
N SER A 310 14.07 -2.17 3.02
CA SER A 310 12.77 -1.95 3.65
C SER A 310 12.35 -0.47 3.68
N VAL A 311 11.23 -0.17 3.04
CA VAL A 311 10.48 1.09 3.09
C VAL A 311 9.05 0.84 3.56
N ALA A 312 8.87 -0.12 4.47
CA ALA A 312 7.56 -0.51 4.95
C ALA A 312 6.79 0.64 5.63
N GLY A 313 5.48 0.66 5.43
CA GLY A 313 4.52 1.28 6.34
C GLY A 313 4.30 0.42 7.58
N ASN A 314 3.30 0.76 8.40
CA ASN A 314 2.95 0.01 9.60
C ASN A 314 1.43 -0.19 9.74
N TYR A 315 1.08 -1.18 10.55
CA TYR A 315 -0.28 -1.46 10.99
C TYR A 315 -0.55 -0.70 12.29
N GLY A 316 -1.57 0.15 12.28
CA GLY A 316 -1.95 1.00 13.42
C GLY A 316 -2.73 0.27 14.51
N GLY A 317 -3.24 -0.94 14.24
CA GLY A 317 -4.13 -1.63 15.17
C GLY A 317 -5.59 -1.27 14.93
N VAL A 318 -6.37 -1.22 16.00
CA VAL A 318 -7.83 -1.00 15.97
C VAL A 318 -8.23 0.47 15.87
N THR A 319 -7.41 1.38 16.40
CA THR A 319 -7.74 2.81 16.53
C THR A 319 -6.85 3.74 15.72
N ALA A 320 -5.67 3.28 15.30
CA ALA A 320 -4.74 4.09 14.52
C ALA A 320 -4.76 3.71 13.04
N GLY A 321 -4.59 4.72 12.17
CA GLY A 321 -4.55 4.51 10.74
C GLY A 321 -3.33 3.71 10.29
N ASP A 322 -3.57 2.70 9.46
CA ASP A 322 -2.52 1.99 8.73
C ASP A 322 -1.81 2.93 7.76
N SER A 323 -0.52 2.70 7.56
CA SER A 323 0.26 3.45 6.59
C SER A 323 0.75 2.60 5.45
N ASP A 324 1.06 3.28 4.36
CA ASP A 324 1.45 2.65 3.12
C ASP A 324 2.97 2.49 2.99
N ALA A 325 3.37 1.47 2.23
CA ALA A 325 4.76 1.27 1.88
C ALA A 325 5.27 2.39 0.97
N GLY A 326 6.57 2.66 1.09
CA GLY A 326 7.31 3.54 0.20
C GLY A 326 7.85 2.83 -1.04
N THR A 327 8.77 3.47 -1.76
CA THR A 327 9.29 2.98 -3.04
C THR A 327 10.73 2.48 -2.96
N LEU A 328 10.99 1.34 -3.60
CA LEU A 328 12.31 0.77 -3.86
C LEU A 328 12.62 0.85 -5.36
N PHE A 329 13.54 1.71 -5.77
CA PHE A 329 13.94 1.88 -7.17
C PHE A 329 15.30 1.22 -7.44
N PHE A 330 15.39 0.45 -8.52
CA PHE A 330 16.62 -0.22 -8.97
C PHE A 330 16.87 0.00 -10.46
N SER A 331 18.14 -0.08 -10.89
CA SER A 331 18.50 -0.03 -12.32
C SER A 331 17.84 -1.15 -13.14
N ASP A 332 17.73 -2.35 -12.57
CA ASP A 332 17.04 -3.49 -13.15
C ASP A 332 16.50 -4.44 -12.05
N ASN A 333 16.00 -5.62 -12.44
CA ASN A 333 15.41 -6.60 -11.54
C ASN A 333 16.40 -7.63 -10.97
N SER A 334 17.72 -7.42 -11.06
CA SER A 334 18.75 -8.39 -10.64
C SER A 334 18.65 -8.80 -9.16
N PHE A 335 18.04 -7.94 -8.34
CA PHE A 335 17.83 -8.19 -6.91
C PHE A 335 16.49 -8.86 -6.57
N LEU A 336 15.63 -9.10 -7.57
CA LEU A 336 14.38 -9.80 -7.37
C LEU A 336 14.63 -11.31 -7.35
N GLN A 337 14.28 -11.96 -6.23
CA GLN A 337 14.54 -13.38 -5.98
C GLN A 337 13.23 -14.14 -5.73
N GLU A 338 13.24 -15.47 -5.95
CA GLU A 338 12.08 -16.34 -5.68
C GLU A 338 11.68 -16.29 -4.20
N THR A 339 12.66 -16.18 -3.30
CA THR A 339 12.44 -15.88 -1.88
C THR A 339 12.53 -14.37 -1.69
N PHE A 340 11.38 -13.71 -1.58
CA PHE A 340 11.30 -12.27 -1.40
C PHE A 340 11.29 -11.89 0.08
N VAL A 341 12.31 -11.12 0.49
CA VAL A 341 12.52 -10.69 1.89
C VAL A 341 12.45 -9.17 2.09
N HIS A 342 12.22 -8.42 1.02
CA HIS A 342 12.18 -6.96 1.08
C HIS A 342 10.79 -6.44 1.49
N SER A 343 10.66 -5.13 1.67
CA SER A 343 9.37 -4.50 1.91
C SER A 343 9.28 -3.15 1.21
N GLY A 344 8.37 -3.00 0.27
CA GLY A 344 8.19 -1.79 -0.51
C GLY A 344 7.45 -2.02 -1.82
N GLU A 345 7.13 -0.90 -2.48
CA GLU A 345 6.79 -0.90 -3.89
C GLU A 345 8.05 -1.04 -4.74
N TRP A 346 8.16 -2.17 -5.44
CA TRP A 346 9.27 -2.48 -6.32
C TRP A 346 9.13 -1.73 -7.63
N TRP A 347 10.13 -0.92 -7.98
CA TRP A 347 10.12 -0.09 -9.17
C TRP A 347 11.37 -0.30 -10.01
N VAL A 348 11.14 -0.68 -11.26
CA VAL A 348 12.14 -0.76 -12.33
C VAL A 348 11.45 -0.29 -13.61
N ASP A 349 12.10 0.60 -14.36
CA ASP A 349 11.52 1.13 -15.59
C ASP A 349 11.30 0.00 -16.61
N GLY A 350 10.11 -0.04 -17.21
CA GLY A 350 9.75 -1.08 -18.19
C GLY A 350 9.48 -2.48 -17.61
N PHE A 351 9.39 -2.63 -16.29
CA PHE A 351 9.09 -3.92 -15.66
C PHE A 351 7.62 -4.32 -15.84
N THR A 352 7.38 -5.21 -16.80
CA THR A 352 6.03 -5.62 -17.23
C THR A 352 5.76 -7.10 -17.01
N ASN A 353 6.79 -7.91 -16.76
CA ASN A 353 6.61 -9.35 -16.56
C ASN A 353 7.68 -9.94 -15.64
N TRP A 354 7.29 -11.00 -14.93
CA TRP A 354 8.20 -11.84 -14.14
C TRP A 354 7.74 -13.30 -14.17
N ALA A 355 8.65 -14.24 -14.40
CA ALA A 355 8.34 -15.66 -14.53
C ALA A 355 9.26 -16.57 -13.68
N PRO A 356 9.16 -16.55 -12.34
CA PRO A 356 9.96 -17.42 -11.48
C PRO A 356 9.39 -18.86 -11.43
N ASN A 357 10.18 -19.83 -10.96
CA ASN A 357 9.66 -21.17 -10.70
C ASN A 357 8.76 -21.15 -9.47
N ASN A 358 9.18 -20.45 -8.42
CA ASN A 358 8.41 -20.25 -7.19
C ASN A 358 8.41 -18.77 -6.80
N LEU A 359 7.37 -18.34 -6.10
CA LEU A 359 7.37 -17.06 -5.41
C LEU A 359 7.00 -17.27 -3.96
N PHE A 360 7.95 -16.98 -3.07
CA PHE A 360 7.79 -17.08 -1.62
C PHE A 360 8.01 -15.71 -0.98
N VAL A 361 6.92 -15.05 -0.62
CA VAL A 361 6.94 -13.78 0.13
C VAL A 361 6.79 -14.11 1.60
N SER A 362 7.85 -13.93 2.39
CA SER A 362 7.87 -14.34 3.80
C SER A 362 8.23 -13.19 4.72
N ASN A 363 7.26 -12.74 5.53
CA ASN A 363 7.38 -11.55 6.38
C ASN A 363 7.86 -10.31 5.57
N GLY A 364 7.52 -10.27 4.28
CA GLY A 364 7.82 -9.19 3.35
C GLY A 364 6.56 -8.49 2.86
N TRP A 365 6.75 -7.34 2.22
CA TRP A 365 5.70 -6.61 1.52
C TRP A 365 6.18 -6.35 0.10
N LEU A 366 5.75 -7.18 -0.84
CA LEU A 366 5.98 -6.94 -2.27
C LEU A 366 4.78 -6.22 -2.85
N ARG A 367 4.96 -4.97 -3.26
CA ARG A 367 4.02 -4.31 -4.16
C ARG A 367 4.66 -4.14 -5.53
N ILE A 368 3.92 -4.46 -6.58
CA ILE A 368 4.25 -4.10 -7.95
C ILE A 368 3.14 -3.17 -8.46
N GLY A 369 3.50 -1.90 -8.66
CA GLY A 369 2.64 -0.87 -9.23
C GLY A 369 2.70 -0.82 -10.75
N GLY A 370 1.73 -0.16 -11.39
CA GLY A 370 1.64 -0.02 -12.84
C GLY A 370 0.46 -0.78 -13.46
N GLY A 371 0.12 -0.44 -14.71
CA GLY A 371 -0.88 -1.18 -15.50
C GLY A 371 -0.21 -2.23 -16.37
N GLY A 372 -0.82 -3.41 -16.51
CA GLY A 372 -0.39 -4.42 -17.50
C GLY A 372 0.80 -5.28 -17.08
N PHE A 373 0.93 -5.60 -15.80
CA PHE A 373 1.97 -6.51 -15.29
C PHE A 373 1.55 -7.99 -15.44
N THR A 374 2.47 -8.88 -15.81
CA THR A 374 2.23 -10.32 -15.88
C THR A 374 3.16 -11.09 -14.93
N LEU A 375 2.59 -11.85 -14.00
CA LEU A 375 3.32 -12.76 -13.11
C LEU A 375 3.02 -14.22 -13.51
N SER A 376 4.02 -14.94 -14.00
CA SER A 376 3.86 -16.35 -14.41
C SER A 376 4.72 -17.27 -13.56
N VAL A 377 4.15 -17.83 -12.49
CA VAL A 377 4.88 -18.72 -11.59
C VAL A 377 4.66 -20.17 -12.00
N THR A 378 5.73 -20.94 -12.24
CA THR A 378 5.59 -22.33 -12.72
C THR A 378 4.95 -23.24 -11.69
N ASN A 379 5.37 -23.12 -10.42
CA ASN A 379 4.92 -23.96 -9.32
C ASN A 379 3.97 -23.18 -8.42
N ALA A 380 4.46 -22.70 -7.26
CA ALA A 380 3.61 -22.13 -6.23
C ALA A 380 3.90 -20.66 -5.94
N ILE A 381 2.82 -19.91 -5.68
CA ILE A 381 2.87 -18.63 -4.99
C ILE A 381 2.56 -18.90 -3.52
N THR A 382 3.46 -18.54 -2.62
CA THR A 382 3.26 -18.62 -1.18
C THR A 382 3.48 -17.26 -0.56
N VAL A 383 2.45 -16.76 0.14
CA VAL A 383 2.50 -15.50 0.87
C VAL A 383 2.26 -15.79 2.34
N GLN A 384 3.30 -15.63 3.14
CA GLN A 384 3.25 -15.92 4.56
C GLN A 384 3.73 -14.76 5.42
N GLY A 385 3.11 -14.62 6.58
CA GLY A 385 3.48 -13.64 7.58
C GLY A 385 3.10 -14.12 8.97
N ASN A 386 3.38 -13.28 9.97
CA ASN A 386 2.83 -13.45 11.31
C ASN A 386 1.78 -12.37 11.65
N ASN A 387 1.46 -11.50 10.69
CA ASN A 387 0.52 -10.41 10.82
C ASN A 387 -0.13 -10.11 9.46
N SER A 388 -1.40 -10.47 9.34
CA SER A 388 -2.15 -10.32 8.10
C SER A 388 -2.51 -8.87 7.76
N SER A 389 -1.99 -7.87 8.48
CA SER A 389 -2.08 -6.45 8.14
C SER A 389 -0.79 -5.83 7.62
N LEU A 390 0.35 -6.49 7.81
CA LEU A 390 1.67 -5.95 7.43
C LEU A 390 2.24 -6.62 6.19
N TYR A 391 2.16 -7.95 6.10
CA TYR A 391 2.84 -8.70 5.06
C TYR A 391 1.92 -9.01 3.90
N LYS A 392 2.37 -8.64 2.70
CA LYS A 392 1.50 -8.55 1.54
C LYS A 392 2.21 -8.89 0.25
N LEU A 393 1.46 -9.50 -0.66
CA LEU A 393 1.72 -9.46 -2.09
C LEU A 393 0.61 -8.62 -2.75
N GLU A 394 0.96 -7.48 -3.31
CA GLU A 394 0.02 -6.54 -3.93
C GLU A 394 0.37 -6.31 -5.39
N LEU A 395 -0.55 -6.67 -6.28
CA LEU A 395 -0.39 -6.58 -7.71
C LEU A 395 -1.50 -5.72 -8.30
N SER A 396 -1.13 -4.53 -8.81
CA SER A 396 -2.08 -3.64 -9.48
C SER A 396 -2.28 -4.09 -10.93
N ASN A 397 -3.53 -4.23 -11.41
CA ASN A 397 -3.85 -4.61 -12.79
C ASN A 397 -3.01 -5.76 -13.37
N ALA A 398 -2.78 -6.83 -12.60
CA ALA A 398 -1.92 -7.91 -13.02
C ALA A 398 -2.69 -9.09 -13.63
N VAL A 399 -2.06 -9.76 -14.58
CA VAL A 399 -2.39 -11.13 -14.99
C VAL A 399 -1.45 -12.07 -14.27
N VAL A 400 -1.99 -12.99 -13.48
CA VAL A 400 -1.23 -13.91 -12.64
C VAL A 400 -1.53 -15.35 -13.04
N SER A 401 -0.51 -16.18 -13.16
CA SER A 401 -0.64 -17.63 -13.29
C SER A 401 0.24 -18.37 -12.31
N CYS A 402 -0.26 -19.48 -11.77
CA CYS A 402 0.47 -20.39 -10.89
C CYS A 402 -0.10 -21.81 -10.94
N ALA A 403 0.65 -22.82 -10.55
CA ALA A 403 0.12 -24.17 -10.32
C ALA A 403 -0.59 -24.29 -8.97
N SER A 404 -0.18 -23.55 -7.93
CA SER A 404 -0.87 -23.50 -6.64
C SER A 404 -0.63 -22.17 -5.93
N MET A 405 -1.55 -21.77 -5.05
CA MET A 405 -1.40 -20.57 -4.23
C MET A 405 -1.74 -20.83 -2.77
N TYR A 406 -0.86 -20.39 -1.87
CA TYR A 406 -1.02 -20.50 -0.43
C TYR A 406 -0.86 -19.12 0.22
N VAL A 407 -1.86 -18.70 0.99
CA VAL A 407 -1.79 -17.47 1.79
C VAL A 407 -2.07 -17.82 3.24
N THR A 408 -1.12 -17.50 4.13
CA THR A 408 -1.22 -17.77 5.57
C THR A 408 -0.82 -16.55 6.38
N SER A 409 -1.71 -16.05 7.25
CA SER A 409 -1.43 -14.90 8.13
C SER A 409 -0.83 -13.68 7.38
N ALA A 410 -1.25 -13.49 6.13
CA ALA A 410 -0.76 -12.46 5.20
C ALA A 410 -1.88 -11.99 4.26
N VAL A 411 -1.57 -11.02 3.40
CA VAL A 411 -2.50 -10.49 2.41
C VAL A 411 -2.06 -10.78 0.99
N PHE A 412 -2.98 -11.23 0.14
CA PHE A 412 -2.85 -11.13 -1.31
C PHE A 412 -3.84 -10.08 -1.81
N ARG A 413 -3.39 -9.11 -2.61
CA ARG A 413 -4.25 -8.12 -3.28
C ARG A 413 -4.02 -8.10 -4.77
N LEU A 414 -5.12 -8.08 -5.51
CA LEU A 414 -5.13 -8.01 -6.97
C LEU A 414 -6.07 -6.91 -7.46
N GLY A 415 -5.55 -5.95 -8.24
CA GLY A 415 -6.36 -5.01 -9.02
C GLY A 415 -6.68 -3.65 -8.39
N GLN A 416 -6.07 -3.24 -7.27
CA GLN A 416 -6.52 -2.05 -6.51
C GLN A 416 -6.53 -0.70 -7.29
N VAL A 417 -5.60 -0.50 -8.23
CA VAL A 417 -5.66 0.62 -9.19
C VAL A 417 -6.17 0.03 -10.48
N VAL A 418 -7.33 0.44 -11.01
CA VAL A 418 -7.98 -0.24 -12.16
C VAL A 418 -7.89 0.57 -13.45
N THR A 419 -7.05 0.12 -14.39
CA THR A 419 -7.07 0.59 -15.80
C THR A 419 -7.30 -0.55 -16.79
N SER A 420 -7.23 -1.80 -16.34
CA SER A 420 -7.48 -3.01 -17.14
C SER A 420 -8.00 -4.15 -16.26
N VAL A 421 -8.61 -5.17 -16.88
CA VAL A 421 -9.18 -6.33 -16.17
C VAL A 421 -8.06 -7.17 -15.57
N ALA A 422 -8.06 -7.33 -14.25
CA ALA A 422 -7.12 -8.22 -13.56
C ALA A 422 -7.55 -9.69 -13.69
N ALA A 423 -6.59 -10.60 -13.74
CA ALA A 423 -6.87 -12.04 -13.83
C ALA A 423 -5.89 -12.87 -12.99
N LEU A 424 -6.38 -13.94 -12.38
CA LEU A 424 -5.58 -14.97 -11.72
C LEU A 424 -6.03 -16.35 -12.20
N SER A 425 -5.11 -17.14 -12.75
CA SER A 425 -5.34 -18.55 -13.10
C SER A 425 -4.47 -19.45 -12.24
N CYS A 426 -5.09 -20.31 -11.44
CA CYS A 426 -4.43 -21.32 -10.62
C CYS A 426 -4.72 -22.72 -11.18
N GLY A 427 -3.68 -23.47 -11.56
CA GLY A 427 -3.79 -24.83 -12.10
C GLY A 427 -4.19 -25.89 -11.06
N GLY A 428 -4.10 -25.56 -9.78
CA GLY A 428 -4.42 -26.41 -8.64
C GLY A 428 -5.26 -25.64 -7.63
N ASP A 429 -4.87 -25.69 -6.36
CA ASP A 429 -5.64 -25.10 -5.26
C ASP A 429 -5.21 -23.67 -4.95
N ILE A 430 -6.16 -22.85 -4.50
CA ILE A 430 -5.91 -21.61 -3.76
C ILE A 430 -6.37 -21.84 -2.32
N VAL A 431 -5.46 -21.71 -1.35
CA VAL A 431 -5.73 -22.00 0.06
C VAL A 431 -5.44 -20.78 0.94
N LEU A 432 -6.46 -20.28 1.64
CA LEU A 432 -6.37 -19.18 2.60
C LEU A 432 -6.51 -19.71 4.03
N THR A 433 -5.50 -19.48 4.88
CA THR A 433 -5.44 -20.02 6.25
C THR A 433 -4.95 -19.01 7.28
N ASN A 434 -5.15 -19.31 8.57
CA ASN A 434 -4.54 -18.59 9.70
C ASN A 434 -4.73 -17.06 9.65
N GLY A 435 -5.95 -16.58 9.38
CA GLY A 435 -6.18 -15.13 9.30
C GLY A 435 -5.78 -14.47 7.98
N ALA A 436 -5.50 -15.26 6.93
CA ALA A 436 -5.19 -14.75 5.60
C ALA A 436 -6.33 -13.92 5.01
N ARG A 437 -5.96 -12.89 4.25
CA ARG A 437 -6.89 -12.03 3.54
C ARG A 437 -6.55 -11.98 2.05
N MET A 438 -7.54 -12.24 1.20
CA MET A 438 -7.42 -12.08 -0.24
C MET A 438 -8.35 -10.94 -0.69
N HIS A 439 -7.84 -9.94 -1.39
CA HIS A 439 -8.65 -8.85 -1.95
C HIS A 439 -8.56 -8.87 -3.47
N VAL A 440 -9.71 -8.84 -4.14
CA VAL A 440 -9.81 -8.80 -5.59
C VAL A 440 -10.70 -7.63 -6.00
N TYR A 441 -10.13 -6.70 -6.76
CA TYR A 441 -10.82 -5.51 -7.25
C TYR A 441 -11.14 -5.65 -8.74
N ALA A 442 -12.39 -5.39 -9.10
CA ALA A 442 -12.87 -5.45 -10.46
C ALA A 442 -12.71 -4.10 -11.17
N ALA A 443 -12.22 -4.12 -12.41
CA ALA A 443 -12.19 -2.97 -13.30
C ALA A 443 -13.59 -2.62 -13.84
N ALA A 444 -13.73 -1.40 -14.38
CA ALA A 444 -14.91 -1.02 -15.13
C ALA A 444 -15.04 -1.89 -16.39
N THR A 445 -16.29 -2.23 -16.76
CA THR A 445 -16.63 -2.96 -17.97
C THR A 445 -17.62 -2.15 -18.81
N ASN A 446 -17.62 -2.33 -20.12
CA ASN A 446 -18.62 -1.72 -21.00
C ASN A 446 -19.86 -2.62 -21.19
N GLN A 447 -20.03 -3.66 -20.37
CA GLN A 447 -21.06 -4.71 -20.47
C GLN A 447 -21.14 -5.44 -21.83
N SER A 448 -20.18 -5.20 -22.74
CA SER A 448 -20.17 -5.74 -24.11
C SER A 448 -19.18 -6.89 -24.31
N GLN A 449 -18.56 -7.38 -23.23
CA GLN A 449 -17.52 -8.44 -23.10
C GLN A 449 -16.14 -7.88 -22.66
N PRO A 450 -15.46 -8.54 -21.69
CA PRO A 450 -16.03 -9.55 -20.80
C PRO A 450 -17.07 -8.95 -19.84
N GLU A 451 -18.05 -9.75 -19.41
CA GLU A 451 -19.09 -9.35 -18.43
C GLU A 451 -18.57 -9.23 -16.98
N TYR A 452 -17.25 -9.18 -16.79
CA TYR A 452 -16.58 -9.17 -15.49
C TYR A 452 -15.42 -8.17 -15.49
N GLY A 453 -15.19 -7.53 -14.35
CA GLY A 453 -14.08 -6.61 -14.16
C GLY A 453 -12.81 -7.27 -13.60
N ALA A 454 -12.92 -8.51 -13.13
CA ALA A 454 -11.78 -9.37 -12.80
C ALA A 454 -12.17 -10.85 -12.90
N LEU A 455 -11.21 -11.72 -13.23
CA LEU A 455 -11.42 -13.17 -13.32
C LEU A 455 -10.48 -13.92 -12.38
N ILE A 456 -11.05 -14.80 -11.55
CA ILE A 456 -10.28 -15.76 -10.74
C ILE A 456 -10.67 -17.16 -11.21
N ASN A 457 -9.76 -17.84 -11.88
CA ASN A 457 -9.93 -19.20 -12.38
C ASN A 457 -9.08 -20.17 -11.57
N VAL A 458 -9.70 -21.21 -11.00
CA VAL A 458 -9.04 -22.21 -10.13
C VAL A 458 -9.42 -23.61 -10.59
N ALA A 459 -8.49 -24.34 -11.18
CA ALA A 459 -8.77 -25.69 -11.66
C ALA A 459 -8.98 -26.70 -10.52
N GLY A 460 -8.47 -26.41 -9.32
CA GLY A 460 -8.72 -27.16 -8.10
C GLY A 460 -9.75 -26.48 -7.18
N THR A 461 -9.43 -26.47 -5.90
CA THR A 461 -10.26 -25.95 -4.82
C THR A 461 -9.85 -24.53 -4.46
N LEU A 462 -10.81 -23.62 -4.41
CA LEU A 462 -10.69 -22.38 -3.64
C LEU A 462 -11.13 -22.67 -2.20
N ALA A 463 -10.17 -22.80 -1.29
CA ALA A 463 -10.39 -23.17 0.10
C ALA A 463 -10.16 -21.96 1.03
N ILE A 464 -11.19 -21.62 1.80
CA ILE A 464 -11.17 -20.56 2.81
C ILE A 464 -11.36 -21.22 4.17
N ALA A 465 -10.28 -21.29 4.94
CA ALA A 465 -10.26 -21.91 6.26
C ALA A 465 -10.86 -20.97 7.35
N PRO A 466 -11.05 -21.44 8.60
CA PRO A 466 -11.49 -20.59 9.69
C PRO A 466 -10.61 -19.35 9.85
N ASN A 467 -11.23 -18.20 10.16
CA ASN A 467 -10.60 -16.89 10.31
C ASN A 467 -9.99 -16.30 9.02
N ALA A 468 -10.02 -17.00 7.89
CA ALA A 468 -9.57 -16.46 6.60
C ALA A 468 -10.72 -15.82 5.82
N TRP A 469 -10.42 -14.78 5.05
CA TRP A 469 -11.42 -14.00 4.31
C TRP A 469 -10.99 -13.67 2.90
N LEU A 470 -11.92 -13.84 1.96
CA LEU A 470 -11.82 -13.30 0.61
C LEU A 470 -12.75 -12.09 0.48
N TYR A 471 -12.24 -10.99 -0.07
CA TYR A 471 -12.98 -9.77 -0.34
C TYR A 471 -13.04 -9.50 -1.83
N SER A 472 -14.25 -9.37 -2.37
CA SER A 472 -14.50 -9.05 -3.77
C SER A 472 -15.12 -7.66 -3.88
N TYR A 473 -14.47 -6.78 -4.64
CA TYR A 473 -14.91 -5.40 -4.82
C TYR A 473 -15.40 -5.19 -6.25
N SER A 474 -16.64 -4.77 -6.40
CA SER A 474 -17.17 -4.30 -7.67
C SER A 474 -16.70 -2.87 -7.94
N HIS A 475 -16.64 -2.49 -9.21
CA HIS A 475 -16.26 -1.15 -9.62
C HIS A 475 -17.28 -0.13 -9.14
N GLU A 476 -16.86 0.78 -8.26
CA GLU A 476 -17.68 1.75 -7.53
C GLU A 476 -18.63 2.62 -8.37
N THR A 477 -18.31 2.85 -9.65
CA THR A 477 -19.12 3.68 -10.56
C THR A 477 -19.77 2.94 -11.72
N ASN A 478 -19.27 1.76 -12.09
CA ASN A 478 -19.68 1.06 -13.30
C ASN A 478 -20.34 -0.30 -13.00
N GLY A 479 -20.04 -0.89 -11.85
CA GLY A 479 -20.62 -2.16 -11.43
C GLY A 479 -19.91 -3.40 -11.97
N GLY A 480 -18.85 -3.25 -12.78
CA GLY A 480 -17.97 -4.36 -13.17
C GLY A 480 -17.54 -5.16 -11.94
N SER A 481 -17.70 -6.48 -11.96
CA SER A 481 -17.58 -7.33 -10.76
C SER A 481 -16.65 -8.51 -10.98
N VAL A 482 -16.21 -9.13 -9.89
CA VAL A 482 -15.31 -10.31 -9.94
C VAL A 482 -16.12 -11.55 -10.32
N TRP A 483 -15.56 -12.39 -11.18
CA TRP A 483 -16.09 -13.73 -11.46
C TRP A 483 -15.11 -14.81 -11.00
N PHE A 484 -15.60 -15.72 -10.14
CA PHE A 484 -14.87 -16.91 -9.72
C PHE A 484 -15.34 -18.11 -10.55
N GLN A 485 -14.39 -18.74 -11.24
CA GLN A 485 -14.55 -20.03 -11.90
C GLN A 485 -13.68 -21.03 -11.16
N VAL A 486 -14.28 -22.05 -10.56
CA VAL A 486 -13.56 -23.01 -9.71
C VAL A 486 -13.97 -24.43 -10.03
N ASN A 487 -13.17 -25.43 -9.68
CA ASN A 487 -13.69 -26.80 -9.61
C ASN A 487 -14.49 -26.98 -8.32
N LYS A 488 -13.92 -26.56 -7.18
CA LYS A 488 -14.59 -26.60 -5.87
C LYS A 488 -14.44 -25.27 -5.12
N LEU A 489 -15.48 -24.88 -4.40
CA LEU A 489 -15.41 -23.83 -3.38
C LEU A 489 -15.67 -24.45 -2.02
N LEU A 490 -14.75 -24.26 -1.08
CA LEU A 490 -14.89 -24.66 0.31
C LEU A 490 -14.76 -23.43 1.21
N VAL A 491 -15.85 -23.06 1.90
CA VAL A 491 -15.87 -22.01 2.90
C VAL A 491 -16.15 -22.63 4.26
N SER A 492 -15.09 -22.78 5.07
CA SER A 492 -15.16 -23.42 6.39
C SER A 492 -15.85 -22.51 7.42
N ALA A 493 -16.38 -23.10 8.49
CA ALA A 493 -16.94 -22.35 9.62
C ALA A 493 -15.93 -21.33 10.17
N GLY A 494 -16.39 -20.09 10.40
CA GLY A 494 -15.54 -18.97 10.83
C GLY A 494 -14.70 -18.31 9.71
N GLY A 495 -14.72 -18.84 8.49
CA GLY A 495 -14.18 -18.18 7.28
C GLY A 495 -15.29 -17.59 6.40
N GLY A 496 -14.92 -16.80 5.39
CA GLY A 496 -15.94 -16.22 4.51
C GLY A 496 -15.46 -15.54 3.23
N ILE A 497 -16.45 -15.27 2.36
CA ILE A 497 -16.34 -14.33 1.24
C ILE A 497 -17.21 -13.11 1.56
N SER A 498 -16.64 -11.92 1.50
CA SER A 498 -17.34 -10.66 1.75
C SER A 498 -17.23 -9.71 0.56
N ALA A 499 -18.39 -9.36 0.01
CA ALA A 499 -18.63 -8.22 -0.85
C ALA A 499 -19.46 -7.14 -0.15
N ASN A 500 -19.56 -7.14 1.19
CA ASN A 500 -20.29 -6.11 1.94
C ASN A 500 -19.84 -4.71 1.50
N SER A 501 -20.81 -3.84 1.21
CA SER A 501 -20.59 -2.41 0.94
C SER A 501 -19.62 -2.11 -0.21
N SER A 502 -19.40 -3.12 -1.06
CA SER A 502 -18.40 -3.12 -2.13
C SER A 502 -19.04 -3.07 -3.52
N GLY A 503 -20.26 -2.55 -3.60
CA GLY A 503 -21.03 -2.28 -4.81
C GLY A 503 -20.89 -0.82 -5.27
N PHE A 504 -21.98 -0.23 -5.76
CA PHE A 504 -21.96 1.16 -6.16
C PHE A 504 -21.77 2.09 -4.95
N MET A 505 -21.03 3.19 -5.16
CA MET A 505 -20.68 4.16 -4.12
C MET A 505 -21.77 5.21 -3.86
N GLY A 506 -22.01 5.52 -2.58
CA GLY A 506 -22.88 6.62 -2.16
C GLY A 506 -22.28 8.00 -2.44
N ARG A 507 -23.14 9.01 -2.64
CA ARG A 507 -22.70 10.37 -2.97
C ARG A 507 -23.34 11.41 -2.06
N SER A 508 -22.60 12.47 -1.76
CA SER A 508 -23.09 13.62 -1.01
C SER A 508 -23.84 14.59 -1.93
N ASN A 509 -25.00 15.06 -1.47
CA ASN A 509 -25.90 16.01 -2.15
C ASN A 509 -26.32 15.57 -3.56
N LEU A 510 -26.30 14.27 -3.84
CA LEU A 510 -26.57 13.68 -5.14
C LEU A 510 -27.33 12.37 -4.97
N LYS A 511 -27.92 11.89 -6.07
CA LYS A 511 -28.40 10.52 -6.18
C LYS A 511 -27.24 9.55 -5.92
N GLY A 512 -27.49 8.48 -5.16
CA GLY A 512 -26.57 7.35 -5.04
C GLY A 512 -26.25 6.75 -6.41
N LEU A 513 -25.07 6.14 -6.55
CA LEU A 513 -24.70 5.47 -7.78
C LEU A 513 -25.44 4.13 -7.97
N GLY A 514 -25.45 3.68 -9.23
CA GLY A 514 -26.09 2.44 -9.67
C GLY A 514 -27.47 2.64 -10.28
N PRO A 515 -27.98 1.65 -11.05
CA PRO A 515 -29.28 1.75 -11.71
C PRO A 515 -30.43 2.02 -10.72
N GLY A 516 -30.34 1.40 -9.54
CA GLY A 516 -31.26 1.57 -8.42
C GLY A 516 -30.79 2.59 -7.38
N GLY A 517 -29.98 3.59 -7.76
CA GLY A 517 -29.48 4.59 -6.80
C GLY A 517 -30.63 5.38 -6.14
N GLY A 518 -30.58 5.55 -4.82
CA GLY A 518 -31.57 6.32 -4.08
C GLY A 518 -31.47 7.83 -4.35
N GLN A 519 -32.61 8.53 -4.48
CA GLN A 519 -32.61 10.00 -4.63
C GLN A 519 -32.44 10.70 -3.28
N LEU A 520 -31.45 11.59 -3.18
CA LEU A 520 -31.20 12.46 -2.01
C LEU A 520 -31.09 11.74 -0.67
N TYR A 521 -32.20 11.44 0.00
CA TYR A 521 -32.26 10.80 1.31
C TYR A 521 -32.77 9.36 1.25
N ALA A 522 -33.21 8.94 0.07
CA ALA A 522 -33.86 7.67 -0.15
C ALA A 522 -32.82 6.54 -0.27
N GLY A 523 -33.23 5.34 0.11
CA GLY A 523 -32.38 4.15 0.06
C GLY A 523 -32.12 3.68 -1.37
N GLY A 524 -31.00 3.01 -1.58
CA GLY A 524 -30.73 2.29 -2.83
C GLY A 524 -31.65 1.07 -2.97
N GLY A 525 -31.97 0.69 -4.20
CA GLY A 525 -32.71 -0.54 -4.54
C GLY A 525 -31.88 -1.47 -5.41
N TYR A 526 -32.16 -2.78 -5.35
CA TYR A 526 -31.61 -3.77 -6.29
C TYR A 526 -32.55 -4.98 -6.46
N GLY A 527 -32.57 -5.91 -5.51
CA GLY A 527 -33.52 -7.02 -5.48
C GLY A 527 -34.88 -6.61 -4.93
N GLY A 528 -34.86 -5.76 -3.90
CA GLY A 528 -35.99 -4.97 -3.42
C GLY A 528 -35.80 -3.49 -3.74
N THR A 529 -36.89 -2.74 -3.74
CA THR A 529 -36.89 -1.28 -3.83
C THR A 529 -36.30 -0.65 -2.57
N GLY A 530 -35.55 0.44 -2.75
CA GLY A 530 -35.14 1.28 -1.63
C GLY A 530 -36.35 1.99 -0.99
N GLY A 531 -36.20 2.35 0.28
CA GLY A 531 -37.18 3.13 1.01
C GLY A 531 -37.21 4.59 0.56
N ASN A 532 -38.41 5.16 0.48
CA ASN A 532 -38.63 6.56 0.10
C ASN A 532 -38.24 7.53 1.22
N TYR A 533 -38.10 8.81 0.84
CA TYR A 533 -38.09 9.94 1.76
C TYR A 533 -39.07 11.02 1.27
N GLY A 534 -40.25 11.10 1.88
CA GLY A 534 -41.30 12.03 1.46
C GLY A 534 -41.69 11.80 -0.01
N VAL A 535 -41.46 12.80 -0.87
CA VAL A 535 -41.69 12.72 -2.33
C VAL A 535 -40.49 12.17 -3.11
N SER A 536 -39.32 12.02 -2.48
CA SER A 536 -38.15 11.44 -3.13
C SER A 536 -38.25 9.92 -3.15
N GLY A 537 -38.31 9.36 -4.35
CA GLY A 537 -38.42 7.93 -4.57
C GLY A 537 -37.14 7.17 -4.17
N GLY A 538 -37.33 6.06 -3.47
CA GLY A 538 -36.31 5.03 -3.28
C GLY A 538 -35.89 4.41 -4.60
N GLY A 539 -34.71 3.80 -4.57
CA GLY A 539 -34.14 3.16 -5.74
C GLY A 539 -35.03 2.03 -6.30
N PRO A 540 -35.23 1.94 -7.62
CA PRO A 540 -35.95 0.82 -8.23
C PRO A 540 -35.14 -0.48 -8.15
N THR A 541 -35.83 -1.62 -8.33
CA THR A 541 -35.17 -2.91 -8.57
C THR A 541 -34.60 -2.99 -10.00
N TYR A 542 -33.52 -3.73 -10.20
CA TYR A 542 -32.94 -4.00 -11.53
C TYR A 542 -32.19 -5.33 -11.56
N GLY A 543 -31.74 -5.77 -12.73
CA GLY A 543 -31.06 -7.06 -12.92
C GLY A 543 -32.02 -8.26 -12.83
N LEU A 544 -31.48 -9.45 -13.09
CA LEU A 544 -32.25 -10.70 -13.11
C LEU A 544 -32.23 -11.38 -11.74
N SER A 545 -33.39 -11.84 -11.28
CA SER A 545 -33.51 -12.58 -10.00
C SER A 545 -32.87 -13.96 -10.03
N ASN A 546 -32.79 -14.58 -11.21
CA ASN A 546 -32.26 -15.92 -11.41
C ASN A 546 -30.82 -15.94 -11.98
N ALA A 547 -30.27 -14.77 -12.36
CA ALA A 547 -28.89 -14.62 -12.80
C ALA A 547 -28.35 -13.23 -12.43
N PRO A 548 -28.23 -12.90 -11.13
CA PRO A 548 -27.76 -11.59 -10.72
C PRO A 548 -26.26 -11.44 -11.03
N VAL A 549 -25.95 -10.54 -11.96
CA VAL A 549 -24.57 -10.23 -12.39
C VAL A 549 -24.18 -8.78 -12.07
N ASP A 550 -25.07 -8.03 -11.42
CA ASP A 550 -24.84 -6.66 -11.02
C ASP A 550 -24.65 -6.56 -9.50
N PRO A 551 -23.83 -5.62 -9.00
CA PRO A 551 -23.80 -5.28 -7.59
C PRO A 551 -25.01 -4.42 -7.21
N GLY A 552 -25.25 -4.26 -5.92
CA GLY A 552 -26.27 -3.39 -5.33
C GLY A 552 -25.94 -1.90 -5.50
N SER A 553 -27.00 -1.10 -5.58
CA SER A 553 -26.94 0.36 -5.69
C SER A 553 -26.81 1.06 -4.34
N ALA A 554 -26.25 2.27 -4.37
CA ALA A 554 -26.07 3.11 -3.20
C ALA A 554 -27.33 3.91 -2.84
N GLY A 555 -27.44 4.29 -1.57
CA GLY A 555 -28.37 5.33 -1.12
C GLY A 555 -27.88 6.73 -1.49
N GLY A 556 -28.80 7.70 -1.49
CA GLY A 556 -28.44 9.12 -1.59
C GLY A 556 -27.98 9.68 -0.24
N GLY A 557 -27.24 10.78 -0.25
CA GLY A 557 -27.06 11.61 0.95
C GLY A 557 -27.36 13.09 0.69
N TRP A 558 -27.89 13.81 1.69
CA TRP A 558 -27.98 15.26 1.68
C TRP A 558 -27.86 15.86 3.07
N SER A 559 -27.03 16.89 3.23
CA SER A 559 -27.00 17.68 4.47
C SER A 559 -26.58 19.12 4.15
N GLY A 560 -27.38 20.09 4.60
CA GLY A 560 -27.07 21.51 4.48
C GLY A 560 -25.75 21.85 5.15
N GLY A 561 -24.74 22.21 4.36
CA GLY A 561 -23.45 22.73 4.81
C GLY A 561 -22.30 21.73 5.01
N GLY A 562 -22.53 20.41 5.04
CA GLY A 562 -21.49 19.42 5.36
C GLY A 562 -21.42 18.12 4.52
N GLY A 563 -22.37 17.90 3.60
CA GLY A 563 -22.43 16.77 2.64
C GLY A 563 -21.99 15.37 3.14
N THR A 564 -22.86 14.62 3.83
CA THR A 564 -22.58 13.19 4.12
C THR A 564 -23.05 12.29 2.96
N PRO A 565 -22.23 11.34 2.45
CA PRO A 565 -22.66 10.38 1.44
C PRO A 565 -23.72 9.40 1.98
N GLY A 566 -24.58 8.90 1.10
CA GLY A 566 -25.42 7.74 1.42
C GLY A 566 -24.61 6.45 1.56
N GLY A 567 -25.26 5.38 2.03
CA GLY A 567 -24.63 4.07 2.19
C GLY A 567 -24.30 3.42 0.84
N ASN A 568 -23.13 2.79 0.74
CA ASN A 568 -22.72 2.02 -0.44
C ASN A 568 -23.58 0.75 -0.59
N GLY A 569 -23.86 0.36 -1.84
CA GLY A 569 -24.51 -0.92 -2.10
C GLY A 569 -23.59 -2.12 -1.80
N GLY A 570 -24.17 -3.28 -1.56
CA GLY A 570 -23.42 -4.54 -1.51
C GLY A 570 -22.83 -4.90 -2.88
N GLY A 571 -21.65 -5.52 -2.90
CA GLY A 571 -21.00 -6.00 -4.13
C GLY A 571 -21.60 -7.31 -4.66
N LEU A 572 -20.88 -7.97 -5.57
CA LEU A 572 -21.30 -9.24 -6.15
C LEU A 572 -20.36 -10.39 -5.76
N ILE A 573 -20.94 -11.50 -5.28
CA ILE A 573 -20.28 -12.80 -5.17
C ILE A 573 -20.80 -13.69 -6.30
N ARG A 574 -20.04 -13.81 -7.40
CA ARG A 574 -20.39 -14.64 -8.57
C ARG A 574 -19.46 -15.84 -8.67
N VAL A 575 -19.97 -17.04 -8.40
CA VAL A 575 -19.19 -18.29 -8.40
C VAL A 575 -19.83 -19.31 -9.33
N ASN A 576 -19.05 -19.79 -10.29
CA ASN A 576 -19.35 -21.00 -11.04
C ASN A 576 -18.38 -22.10 -10.62
N ALA A 577 -18.90 -23.16 -10.00
CA ALA A 577 -18.12 -24.30 -9.54
C ALA A 577 -18.48 -25.57 -10.33
N ASN A 578 -17.53 -26.18 -11.02
CA ASN A 578 -17.78 -27.36 -11.84
C ASN A 578 -18.32 -28.54 -11.01
N ASP A 579 -17.87 -28.68 -9.76
CA ASP A 579 -18.18 -29.83 -8.93
C ASP A 579 -19.00 -29.49 -7.68
N THR A 580 -18.40 -28.83 -6.69
CA THR A 580 -19.04 -28.65 -5.38
C THR A 580 -18.81 -27.25 -4.82
N ILE A 581 -19.87 -26.65 -4.27
CA ILE A 581 -19.80 -25.50 -3.35
C ILE A 581 -20.22 -25.99 -1.96
N THR A 582 -19.32 -25.86 -0.99
CA THR A 582 -19.58 -26.14 0.43
C THR A 582 -19.49 -24.85 1.24
N VAL A 583 -20.55 -24.50 1.96
CA VAL A 583 -20.63 -23.27 2.78
C VAL A 583 -21.00 -23.61 4.22
N ASP A 584 -19.98 -23.77 5.06
CA ASP A 584 -20.12 -23.84 6.52
C ASP A 584 -19.85 -22.46 7.17
N GLY A 585 -19.16 -21.57 6.45
CA GLY A 585 -18.89 -20.19 6.86
C GLY A 585 -19.89 -19.18 6.31
N SER A 586 -19.42 -18.01 5.90
CA SER A 586 -20.27 -16.88 5.46
C SER A 586 -20.00 -16.41 4.03
N LEU A 587 -21.06 -16.18 3.27
CA LEU A 587 -21.06 -15.41 2.01
C LEU A 587 -21.88 -14.14 2.21
N LEU A 588 -21.24 -12.97 2.19
CA LEU A 588 -21.86 -11.71 2.62
C LEU A 588 -21.77 -10.65 1.51
N ALA A 589 -22.90 -10.16 1.01
CA ALA A 589 -23.01 -9.09 0.04
C ALA A 589 -23.99 -8.02 0.53
N ASN A 590 -23.92 -7.65 1.80
CA ASN A 590 -24.84 -6.70 2.42
C ASN A 590 -24.55 -5.25 2.00
N GLY A 591 -25.59 -4.41 1.98
CA GLY A 591 -25.45 -2.96 1.81
C GLY A 591 -25.06 -2.24 3.10
N ASP A 592 -24.48 -1.05 2.98
CA ASP A 592 -24.11 -0.22 4.13
C ASP A 592 -25.31 0.41 4.80
N SER A 593 -25.36 0.27 6.12
CA SER A 593 -26.23 1.06 6.98
C SER A 593 -25.66 2.46 7.18
N THR A 594 -26.54 3.45 7.33
CA THR A 594 -26.14 4.83 7.59
C THR A 594 -26.51 5.25 9.01
N THR A 595 -25.58 5.94 9.67
CA THR A 595 -25.77 6.49 11.03
C THR A 595 -26.11 7.98 11.03
N ALA A 596 -25.81 8.70 9.95
CA ALA A 596 -26.09 10.12 9.81
C ALA A 596 -27.57 10.40 9.50
N ALA A 597 -28.11 11.47 10.09
CA ALA A 597 -29.44 11.96 9.75
C ALA A 597 -29.50 12.28 8.25
N ALA A 598 -30.65 11.99 7.64
CA ALA A 598 -30.91 12.36 6.26
C ALA A 598 -29.90 11.73 5.26
N THR A 599 -29.62 10.44 5.42
CA THR A 599 -28.86 9.64 4.44
C THR A 599 -29.57 8.32 4.19
N GLY A 600 -29.74 7.96 2.92
CA GLY A 600 -30.31 6.70 2.51
C GLY A 600 -29.29 5.58 2.63
N ALA A 601 -29.75 4.41 3.06
CA ALA A 601 -28.89 3.24 3.18
C ALA A 601 -28.70 2.52 1.84
N GLY A 602 -27.60 1.75 1.74
CA GLY A 602 -27.27 0.98 0.54
C GLY A 602 -28.14 -0.26 0.40
N SER A 603 -28.44 -0.64 -0.84
CA SER A 603 -29.12 -1.92 -1.12
C SER A 603 -28.19 -3.12 -0.91
N GLY A 604 -28.78 -4.28 -0.63
CA GLY A 604 -28.05 -5.54 -0.70
C GLY A 604 -27.53 -5.82 -2.11
N GLY A 605 -26.45 -6.57 -2.20
CA GLY A 605 -25.75 -6.92 -3.44
C GLY A 605 -26.27 -8.19 -4.11
N GLY A 606 -25.42 -8.78 -4.94
CA GLY A 606 -25.70 -10.04 -5.64
C GLY A 606 -24.94 -11.22 -5.06
N ILE A 607 -25.58 -12.38 -4.95
CA ILE A 607 -24.92 -13.67 -4.74
C ILE A 607 -25.43 -14.62 -5.82
N TYR A 608 -24.55 -15.04 -6.72
CA TYR A 608 -24.88 -15.93 -7.82
C TYR A 608 -23.98 -17.16 -7.80
N LEU A 609 -24.57 -18.29 -7.45
CA LEU A 609 -23.88 -19.58 -7.34
C LEU A 609 -24.43 -20.55 -8.39
N VAL A 610 -23.53 -21.19 -9.12
CA VAL A 610 -23.84 -22.28 -10.05
C VAL A 610 -22.94 -23.45 -9.72
N THR A 611 -23.50 -24.63 -9.44
CA THR A 611 -22.72 -25.82 -9.12
C THR A 611 -23.48 -27.12 -9.37
N ARG A 612 -22.77 -28.25 -9.37
CA ARG A 612 -23.41 -29.57 -9.38
C ARG A 612 -23.91 -29.94 -7.98
N ILE A 613 -23.07 -29.84 -6.95
CA ILE A 613 -23.41 -30.14 -5.54
C ILE A 613 -23.32 -28.87 -4.70
N PHE A 614 -24.41 -28.51 -4.03
CA PHE A 614 -24.43 -27.43 -3.04
C PHE A 614 -24.66 -27.96 -1.63
N SER A 615 -23.67 -27.83 -0.75
CA SER A 615 -23.72 -28.39 0.61
C SER A 615 -23.22 -27.40 1.67
N GLY A 616 -23.36 -27.75 2.94
CA GLY A 616 -22.87 -26.95 4.07
C GLY A 616 -23.76 -27.10 5.29
N ASN A 617 -23.15 -27.03 6.48
CA ASN A 617 -23.81 -27.20 7.75
C ASN A 617 -23.79 -25.89 8.55
N GLY A 618 -24.91 -25.15 8.52
CA GLY A 618 -25.08 -23.95 9.33
C GLY A 618 -24.43 -22.65 8.79
N GLY A 619 -23.90 -22.66 7.56
CA GLY A 619 -23.36 -21.45 6.94
C GLY A 619 -24.42 -20.37 6.67
N ALA A 620 -23.98 -19.13 6.42
CA ALA A 620 -24.86 -17.98 6.17
C ALA A 620 -24.61 -17.37 4.79
N ILE A 621 -25.68 -17.11 4.04
CA ILE A 621 -25.65 -16.48 2.71
C ILE A 621 -26.54 -15.24 2.75
N ASN A 622 -25.94 -14.06 2.84
CA ASN A 622 -26.65 -12.81 3.11
C ASN A 622 -26.39 -11.77 2.02
N ALA A 623 -27.46 -11.25 1.43
CA ALA A 623 -27.47 -10.07 0.58
C ALA A 623 -28.50 -9.07 1.14
N ASN A 624 -28.39 -8.75 2.42
CA ASN A 624 -29.30 -7.88 3.13
C ASN A 624 -29.02 -6.41 2.80
N ALA A 625 -30.05 -5.58 2.87
CA ALA A 625 -29.83 -4.15 2.75
C ALA A 625 -29.30 -3.53 4.04
N GLY A 626 -28.75 -2.32 3.93
CA GLY A 626 -28.43 -1.48 5.07
C GLY A 626 -29.66 -0.77 5.62
N SER A 627 -29.64 -0.45 6.91
CA SER A 627 -30.66 0.36 7.58
C SER A 627 -30.25 1.83 7.70
N ALA A 628 -31.22 2.74 7.70
CA ALA A 628 -31.00 4.17 7.94
C ALA A 628 -31.35 4.54 9.40
N SER A 629 -30.62 5.49 10.00
CA SER A 629 -30.67 5.75 11.44
C SER A 629 -31.84 6.60 11.97
N SER A 630 -32.36 7.58 11.21
CA SER A 630 -33.38 8.51 11.78
C SER A 630 -34.42 9.08 10.81
N THR A 631 -34.01 9.51 9.61
CA THR A 631 -34.95 10.12 8.64
C THR A 631 -34.80 9.58 7.22
N GLY A 632 -33.68 8.94 6.88
CA GLY A 632 -33.45 8.38 5.54
C GLY A 632 -34.24 7.11 5.24
N GLY A 633 -34.31 6.76 3.97
CA GLY A 633 -34.90 5.51 3.50
C GLY A 633 -33.95 4.32 3.72
N GLY A 634 -34.50 3.20 4.21
CA GLY A 634 -33.75 1.94 4.31
C GLY A 634 -33.42 1.38 2.91
N GLY A 635 -32.35 0.60 2.79
CA GLY A 635 -32.00 -0.03 1.52
C GLY A 635 -32.97 -1.14 1.13
N GLY A 636 -33.08 -1.43 -0.16
CA GLY A 636 -33.77 -2.63 -0.66
C GLY A 636 -32.88 -3.87 -0.56
N GLY A 637 -33.46 -5.03 -0.26
CA GLY A 637 -32.71 -6.28 -0.19
C GLY A 637 -32.04 -6.66 -1.53
N GLY A 638 -31.03 -7.50 -1.48
CA GLY A 638 -30.24 -7.92 -2.64
C GLY A 638 -30.86 -9.06 -3.46
N ARG A 639 -30.06 -9.66 -4.34
CA ARG A 639 -30.47 -10.81 -5.15
C ARG A 639 -29.58 -12.01 -4.87
N ILE A 640 -30.19 -13.14 -4.53
CA ILE A 640 -29.51 -14.41 -4.33
C ILE A 640 -30.06 -15.42 -5.32
N ALA A 641 -29.22 -16.04 -6.14
CA ALA A 641 -29.58 -17.14 -7.02
C ALA A 641 -28.62 -18.31 -6.80
N ILE A 642 -29.16 -19.49 -6.50
CA ILE A 642 -28.39 -20.72 -6.36
C ILE A 642 -28.92 -21.77 -7.33
N TRP A 643 -28.11 -22.10 -8.33
CA TRP A 643 -28.37 -23.18 -9.28
C TRP A 643 -27.57 -24.40 -8.90
N ARG A 644 -28.27 -25.52 -8.72
CA ARG A 644 -27.68 -26.78 -8.27
C ARG A 644 -28.37 -28.00 -8.85
N MET A 645 -27.65 -29.12 -9.02
CA MET A 645 -28.26 -30.43 -9.31
C MET A 645 -28.64 -31.15 -8.01
N TYR A 646 -27.77 -31.11 -7.01
CA TYR A 646 -28.00 -31.74 -5.70
C TYR A 646 -27.75 -30.74 -4.58
N HIS A 647 -28.48 -30.87 -3.47
CA HIS A 647 -28.14 -30.10 -2.28
C HIS A 647 -28.39 -30.82 -0.96
N SER A 648 -27.57 -30.47 0.03
CA SER A 648 -27.70 -30.85 1.44
C SER A 648 -27.43 -29.66 2.38
N PHE A 649 -27.47 -28.43 1.86
CA PHE A 649 -27.25 -27.22 2.64
C PHE A 649 -28.36 -27.01 3.69
N THR A 650 -27.96 -26.83 4.95
CA THR A 650 -28.86 -26.60 6.11
C THR A 650 -28.72 -25.21 6.73
N GLY A 651 -27.92 -24.33 6.10
CA GLY A 651 -27.66 -22.98 6.59
C GLY A 651 -28.77 -21.97 6.29
N THR A 652 -28.47 -20.69 6.52
CA THR A 652 -29.41 -19.58 6.34
C THR A 652 -29.15 -18.80 5.06
N VAL A 653 -30.24 -18.27 4.49
CA VAL A 653 -30.22 -17.48 3.24
C VAL A 653 -31.10 -16.27 3.45
N SER A 654 -30.54 -15.07 3.31
CA SER A 654 -31.24 -13.83 3.64
C SER A 654 -31.02 -12.75 2.59
N ALA A 655 -32.11 -12.14 2.12
CA ALA A 655 -32.11 -10.93 1.32
C ALA A 655 -33.07 -9.92 1.96
N ALA A 656 -32.85 -9.63 3.25
CA ALA A 656 -33.73 -8.79 4.05
C ALA A 656 -33.69 -7.32 3.62
N LEU A 657 -34.80 -6.62 3.89
CA LEU A 657 -34.91 -5.18 3.73
C LEU A 657 -34.10 -4.41 4.79
N GLY A 658 -33.77 -3.17 4.45
CA GLY A 658 -33.26 -2.18 5.38
C GLY A 658 -34.39 -1.44 6.09
N THR A 659 -34.26 -1.21 7.38
CA THR A 659 -35.24 -0.44 8.16
C THR A 659 -35.00 1.07 8.02
N SER A 660 -36.04 1.87 8.21
CA SER A 660 -35.89 3.31 8.47
C SER A 660 -35.87 3.57 9.98
N GLY A 661 -35.20 4.66 10.40
CA GLY A 661 -35.21 5.13 11.78
C GLY A 661 -36.60 5.62 12.16
N GLY A 662 -37.27 4.93 13.07
CA GLY A 662 -38.67 5.13 13.45
C GLY A 662 -38.96 6.38 14.29
N VAL A 663 -38.50 7.56 13.88
CA VAL A 663 -38.92 8.81 14.55
C VAL A 663 -40.39 9.09 14.17
N PRO A 664 -41.33 9.21 15.13
CA PRO A 664 -42.72 9.55 14.82
C PRO A 664 -42.79 10.88 14.04
N GLY A 665 -43.39 10.85 12.84
CA GLY A 665 -43.46 12.00 11.93
C GLY A 665 -42.34 12.11 10.89
N SER A 666 -41.36 11.19 10.89
CA SER A 666 -40.37 11.06 9.81
C SER A 666 -41.00 10.55 8.51
N THR A 667 -40.50 11.01 7.37
CA THR A 667 -40.97 10.66 6.03
C THR A 667 -40.17 9.50 5.40
N GLY A 668 -39.23 8.90 6.14
CA GLY A 668 -38.39 7.78 5.70
C GLY A 668 -39.08 6.43 5.83
N SER A 669 -39.14 5.66 4.74
CA SER A 669 -39.73 4.32 4.73
C SER A 669 -38.66 3.22 4.75
N PRO A 670 -38.95 2.02 5.26
CA PRO A 670 -38.10 0.86 5.04
C PRO A 670 -38.04 0.52 3.53
N GLY A 671 -36.99 -0.18 3.12
CA GLY A 671 -36.95 -0.80 1.79
C GLY A 671 -37.87 -2.02 1.71
N THR A 672 -37.90 -2.68 0.55
CA THR A 672 -38.54 -3.99 0.41
C THR A 672 -37.50 -5.11 0.40
N ALA A 673 -37.93 -6.32 0.76
CA ALA A 673 -37.07 -7.48 0.73
C ALA A 673 -36.60 -7.78 -0.70
N GLY A 674 -35.44 -8.42 -0.79
CA GLY A 674 -34.83 -8.85 -2.03
C GLY A 674 -35.40 -10.16 -2.57
N THR A 675 -34.71 -10.72 -3.57
CA THR A 675 -35.13 -11.99 -4.19
C THR A 675 -34.18 -13.11 -3.84
N ILE A 676 -34.73 -14.27 -3.49
CA ILE A 676 -33.98 -15.52 -3.33
C ILE A 676 -34.54 -16.53 -4.34
N PHE A 677 -33.68 -17.03 -5.23
CA PHE A 677 -34.02 -17.97 -6.28
C PHE A 677 -33.28 -19.31 -6.08
N TRP A 678 -34.04 -20.39 -5.96
CA TRP A 678 -33.53 -21.77 -5.84
C TRP A 678 -33.76 -22.49 -7.17
N GLY A 679 -32.72 -22.59 -7.98
CA GLY A 679 -32.75 -23.17 -9.33
C GLY A 679 -32.29 -24.62 -9.36
N GLN A 680 -33.07 -25.49 -10.01
CA GLN A 680 -32.65 -26.86 -10.29
C GLN A 680 -32.00 -26.93 -11.67
N ILE A 681 -30.75 -27.38 -11.74
CA ILE A 681 -30.13 -27.76 -13.02
C ILE A 681 -30.62 -29.17 -13.35
N PRO A 682 -31.27 -29.40 -14.51
CA PRO A 682 -31.68 -30.74 -14.89
C PRO A 682 -30.48 -31.67 -14.94
N VAL A 683 -30.65 -32.92 -14.52
CA VAL A 683 -29.59 -33.92 -14.69
C VAL A 683 -29.30 -34.11 -16.18
N PRO A 684 -28.04 -34.32 -16.59
CA PRO A 684 -27.71 -34.60 -17.98
C PRO A 684 -28.62 -35.71 -18.53
N GLY A 685 -29.30 -35.44 -19.65
CA GLY A 685 -30.27 -36.36 -20.26
C GLY A 685 -31.75 -36.11 -19.95
N THR A 686 -32.11 -35.05 -19.21
CA THR A 686 -33.52 -34.67 -18.96
C THR A 686 -34.13 -33.94 -20.17
N ILE A 687 -35.22 -34.48 -20.76
CA ILE A 687 -36.03 -33.77 -21.76
C ILE A 687 -37.08 -32.93 -21.04
N MET A 688 -37.10 -31.62 -21.26
CA MET A 688 -38.16 -30.73 -20.78
C MET A 688 -39.27 -30.63 -21.84
N THR A 689 -40.46 -31.13 -21.53
CA THR A 689 -41.66 -30.85 -22.33
C THR A 689 -42.45 -29.72 -21.66
N PHE A 690 -42.52 -28.56 -22.32
CA PHE A 690 -43.40 -27.47 -21.90
C PHE A 690 -44.82 -27.75 -22.43
N LYS A 691 -45.84 -27.55 -21.59
CA LYS A 691 -47.22 -27.38 -22.01
C LYS A 691 -47.57 -25.90 -21.96
#